data_AF-A0A644X175-F1
#
_entry.id   AF-A0A644X175-F1
#
_cell.length_a   1.000
_cell.length_b   1.000
_cell.length_c   1.000
_cell.angle_alpha   90.00
_cell.angle_beta   90.00
_cell.angle_gamma   90.00
#
_symmetry.space_group_name_H-M   'P 1'
#
loop_
_entity.id
_entity.type
_entity.pdbx_description
1 polymer ?
#
loop_
_entity_poly.entity_id
_entity_poly.type
_entity_poly.pdbx_seq_one_letter_code
_entity_poly.pdbx_strand_id
1 'polypeptide(L)'
;MQKKSGGTIGVLGDYFNLKAELKYNQVSNFTFDYPAYINQMKTPFYDDLVADRIVKIDPYGVFVLSGPSSTGDGIREVKSCTAYSIEYELSGKSITLEAGTYRFYNLVNPSDTTTLIGRILEKARNWSIGSVSKSLWSRYRTFDDTETKIYDWMMNTIQSTYNCVFVFDTYTRTINVLDADDDVTMIPVYLSYDNMIKECTVSEITDNMFTKLSVYGADPLTIREVNPIGSNYIYNLDYYVGIDDVPSELATKWNEWQTLISSRQQYYTSLIALRNAAYGRYLTANSSLTDMDSDLASLDNLRSVNVQGLASATNQTTIDYYTARLAEVALQYSDKEDEIDAQQELVGGYKAEYDAIGEDIAAVVSELAIDNYFTGEELDILDHYFVEDNFVDSTFAVYDVDVSSDSDSLTNVVTADISFSDITLVDVAMTGIWGCNDCYRHFSYAGTPTECPYCGSTDVYSVQESGRRLFSISGGTITISGTYSKMDTDTGDSVTGAYVMSAAIVNGTLDRKLNGELVCSFYLGSGTVNGTGFPSGNITISSTSSFDPSGFVGDLDEIVESEISTHYEGSSSLSILGGSIYFTRNVTDSQRYYVAQELYDFAVDKLKDIAVPTYSFELSTINPIFAKEFEPFKNALKFGSACYLKLGDELLTKQMLLEIHLDFEDPAKFEMIFSNEFKRPSYTNKMKDQLKKAESTSRTLALKSLSYGDQGGLYNAVSEFIRTGLNTAATQVLAGKNQNITVDGRGIKIATVGGKEYILMADGMIAIIDSDGNANMAMGHFYNDASGQDYYGVLADVIGGTLLIGLELNIICPDQNGGVAQFKVDSSGCFLNNSRFYLQNDGGGKIGLDANYGIFGGTSSLFTVTDTGYVHPSFIDADTGDVVLDDDGMPQNANFWLGINGEAYFRGTVIAEAGKFQGVVQTNHFLRS
;
A
#
# COMPACT_ATOMS: atom_id res chain seq x y z
N MET A 1 -23.09 5.40 32.62
CA MET A 1 -22.56 6.51 31.83
C MET A 1 -21.47 7.25 32.60
N GLN A 2 -20.40 7.66 31.91
CA GLN A 2 -19.22 8.32 32.46
C GLN A 2 -18.77 9.48 31.56
N LYS A 3 -18.00 10.43 32.13
CA LYS A 3 -17.33 11.48 31.37
C LYS A 3 -16.12 10.91 30.62
N LYS A 4 -15.74 11.54 29.50
CA LYS A 4 -14.53 11.17 28.73
C LYS A 4 -13.25 11.26 29.56
N SER A 5 -13.15 12.25 30.44
CA SER A 5 -12.03 12.45 31.38
C SER A 5 -11.98 11.45 32.53
N GLY A 6 -12.93 10.51 32.61
CA GLY A 6 -13.17 9.68 33.78
C GLY A 6 -14.19 10.30 34.75
N GLY A 7 -14.77 9.44 35.60
CA GLY A 7 -15.80 9.79 36.58
C GLY A 7 -17.22 9.40 36.15
N THR A 8 -17.95 8.77 37.05
CA THR A 8 -19.32 8.28 36.82
C THR A 8 -20.33 9.43 36.85
N ILE A 9 -21.18 9.50 35.82
CA ILE A 9 -22.33 10.42 35.79
C ILE A 9 -23.53 9.74 36.44
N GLY A 10 -23.88 8.53 35.98
CA GLY A 10 -25.04 7.80 36.49
C GLY A 10 -25.42 6.60 35.63
N VAL A 11 -26.49 5.91 36.04
CA VAL A 11 -27.10 4.79 35.31
C VAL A 11 -28.36 5.31 34.60
N LEU A 12 -28.51 4.98 33.31
CA LEU A 12 -29.69 5.33 32.53
C LEU A 12 -30.74 4.24 32.76
N GLY A 13 -31.89 4.58 33.35
CA GLY A 13 -32.95 3.62 33.68
C GLY A 13 -34.17 3.63 32.76
N ASP A 14 -34.38 4.74 32.04
CA ASP A 14 -35.63 5.06 31.35
C ASP A 14 -35.53 5.05 29.81
N TYR A 15 -34.56 4.32 29.27
CA TYR A 15 -34.38 4.18 27.82
C TYR A 15 -35.42 3.21 27.23
N PHE A 16 -35.68 3.35 25.94
CA PHE A 16 -36.52 2.43 25.15
C PHE A 16 -35.97 2.29 23.72
N ASN A 17 -36.56 1.40 22.91
CA ASN A 17 -36.08 1.01 21.60
C ASN A 17 -34.60 0.56 21.61
N LEU A 18 -34.18 -0.17 22.67
CA LEU A 18 -32.80 -0.64 22.78
C LEU A 18 -32.52 -1.75 21.75
N LYS A 19 -31.56 -1.49 20.86
CA LYS A 19 -31.09 -2.45 19.86
C LYS A 19 -29.58 -2.57 19.92
N ALA A 20 -29.08 -3.76 19.60
CA ALA A 20 -27.66 -4.05 19.51
C ALA A 20 -27.31 -4.67 18.17
N GLU A 21 -26.23 -4.18 17.57
CA GLU A 21 -25.50 -4.85 16.51
C GLU A 21 -24.08 -5.11 17.02
N LEU A 22 -23.85 -6.33 17.48
CA LEU A 22 -22.55 -6.78 18.00
C LEU A 22 -21.77 -7.45 16.88
N LYS A 23 -20.52 -7.04 16.67
CA LYS A 23 -19.69 -7.43 15.52
C LYS A 23 -18.26 -7.73 15.95
N TYR A 24 -17.64 -8.75 15.34
CA TYR A 24 -16.29 -9.22 15.69
C TYR A 24 -15.15 -8.31 15.20
N ASN A 25 -15.07 -8.07 13.88
CA ASN A 25 -14.01 -7.30 13.23
C ASN A 25 -14.55 -5.99 12.62
N GLN A 26 -15.53 -5.39 13.31
CA GLN A 26 -16.17 -4.13 12.97
C GLN A 26 -16.65 -3.45 14.25
N VAL A 27 -16.91 -2.15 14.19
CA VAL A 27 -17.48 -1.40 15.31
C VAL A 27 -18.87 -1.93 15.64
N SER A 28 -19.02 -2.45 16.85
CA SER A 28 -20.31 -2.81 17.43
C SER A 28 -21.08 -1.54 17.81
N ASN A 29 -22.40 -1.55 17.73
CA ASN A 29 -23.20 -0.40 18.13
C ASN A 29 -24.46 -0.77 18.91
N PHE A 30 -24.86 0.17 19.77
CA PHE A 30 -26.16 0.17 20.43
C PHE A 30 -26.92 1.43 20.04
N THR A 31 -28.20 1.28 19.73
CA THR A 31 -29.12 2.40 19.56
C THR A 31 -30.20 2.35 20.63
N PHE A 32 -30.56 3.51 21.19
CA PHE A 32 -31.66 3.63 22.13
C PHE A 32 -32.23 5.05 22.10
N ASP A 33 -33.50 5.15 22.48
CA ASP A 33 -34.19 6.42 22.66
C ASP A 33 -34.31 6.76 24.15
N TYR A 34 -34.22 8.04 24.48
CA TYR A 34 -34.29 8.54 25.86
C TYR A 34 -35.24 9.74 25.96
N PRO A 35 -36.33 9.65 26.74
CA PRO A 35 -37.32 10.70 26.81
C PRO A 35 -36.84 11.86 27.70
N ALA A 36 -37.17 13.10 27.33
CA ALA A 36 -36.86 14.27 28.16
C ALA A 36 -37.69 14.33 29.45
N TYR A 37 -38.92 13.80 29.41
CA TYR A 37 -39.85 13.80 30.54
C TYR A 37 -40.62 12.48 30.65
N ILE A 38 -40.79 12.02 31.88
CA ILE A 38 -41.67 10.90 32.25
C ILE A 38 -42.61 11.36 33.35
N ASN A 39 -43.92 11.20 33.15
CA ASN A 39 -44.95 11.66 34.08
C ASN A 39 -44.78 13.13 34.49
N GLN A 40 -44.41 13.99 33.52
CA GLN A 40 -44.12 15.42 33.69
C GLN A 40 -42.89 15.76 34.56
N MET A 41 -42.11 14.76 34.98
CA MET A 41 -40.82 14.96 35.64
C MET A 41 -39.70 14.85 34.62
N LYS A 42 -38.70 15.74 34.72
CA LYS A 42 -37.51 15.69 33.85
C LYS A 42 -36.74 14.40 34.11
N THR A 43 -36.45 13.66 33.05
CA THR A 43 -35.73 12.39 33.15
C THR A 43 -34.29 12.64 33.59
N PRO A 44 -33.78 11.93 34.62
CA PRO A 44 -32.40 12.08 35.07
C PRO A 44 -31.39 11.91 33.93
N PHE A 45 -30.31 12.69 33.96
CA PHE A 45 -29.19 12.61 32.99
C PHE A 45 -29.54 12.90 31.53
N TYR A 46 -30.77 13.35 31.21
CA TYR A 46 -31.15 13.70 29.83
C TYR A 46 -30.21 14.75 29.21
N ASP A 47 -29.87 15.81 29.96
CA ASP A 47 -28.96 16.87 29.47
C ASP A 47 -27.50 16.38 29.35
N ASP A 48 -27.14 15.35 30.13
CA ASP A 48 -25.79 14.79 30.14
C ASP A 48 -25.52 13.85 28.95
N LEU A 49 -26.58 13.41 28.23
CA LEU A 49 -26.50 12.67 26.98
C LEU A 49 -26.05 13.59 25.84
N VAL A 50 -24.74 13.68 25.69
CA VAL A 50 -24.05 14.40 24.62
C VAL A 50 -22.98 13.50 24.00
N ALA A 51 -22.40 13.93 22.89
CA ALA A 51 -21.29 13.23 22.25
C ALA A 51 -20.12 12.96 23.21
N ASP A 52 -19.31 11.94 22.90
CA ASP A 52 -18.10 11.54 23.63
C ASP A 52 -18.33 11.03 25.07
N ARG A 53 -19.58 10.83 25.48
CA ARG A 53 -19.89 10.18 26.76
C ARG A 53 -19.63 8.68 26.66
N ILE A 54 -19.04 8.12 27.71
CA ILE A 54 -18.75 6.69 27.78
C ILE A 54 -19.92 5.96 28.42
N VAL A 55 -20.43 4.93 27.76
CA VAL A 55 -21.53 4.09 28.21
C VAL A 55 -21.01 2.66 28.36
N LYS A 56 -21.05 2.15 29.59
CA LYS A 56 -20.77 0.75 29.87
C LYS A 56 -22.09 -0.02 29.80
N ILE A 57 -22.14 -1.08 29.00
CA ILE A 57 -23.31 -1.94 28.85
C ILE A 57 -22.83 -3.36 29.15
N ASP A 58 -23.12 -3.87 30.34
CA ASP A 58 -22.67 -5.20 30.75
C ASP A 58 -23.66 -6.29 30.28
N PRO A 59 -23.18 -7.44 29.78
CA PRO A 59 -21.77 -7.85 29.64
C PRO A 59 -21.12 -7.51 28.27
N TYR A 60 -21.70 -6.60 27.50
CA TYR A 60 -21.39 -6.38 26.07
C TYR A 60 -20.19 -5.47 25.79
N GLY A 61 -19.74 -4.66 26.76
CA GLY A 61 -18.53 -3.84 26.61
C GLY A 61 -18.69 -2.39 27.00
N VAL A 62 -17.74 -1.59 26.52
CA VAL A 62 -17.68 -0.15 26.71
C VAL A 62 -17.86 0.55 25.36
N PHE A 63 -18.72 1.56 25.34
CA PHE A 63 -19.16 2.27 24.14
C PHE A 63 -19.00 3.79 24.32
N VAL A 64 -18.84 4.52 23.21
CA VAL A 64 -18.79 5.98 23.12
C VAL A 64 -20.02 6.50 22.37
N LEU A 65 -20.73 7.45 22.98
CA LEU A 65 -21.89 8.09 22.37
C LEU A 65 -21.49 8.99 21.20
N SER A 66 -22.12 8.77 20.05
CA SER A 66 -22.00 9.59 18.85
C SER A 66 -23.22 10.50 18.72
N GLY A 67 -22.97 11.81 18.79
CA GLY A 67 -23.95 12.91 18.67
C GLY A 67 -25.43 12.55 18.79
N PRO A 68 -26.01 12.49 20.01
CA PRO A 68 -27.44 12.27 20.19
C PRO A 68 -28.29 13.32 19.45
N SER A 69 -29.36 12.90 18.80
CA SER A 69 -30.28 13.79 18.08
C SER A 69 -31.60 13.93 18.83
N SER A 70 -32.08 15.16 19.00
CA SER A 70 -33.35 15.44 19.68
C SER A 70 -34.47 15.67 18.67
N THR A 71 -35.59 14.97 18.84
CA THR A 71 -36.83 15.17 18.07
C THR A 71 -37.98 15.46 19.03
N GLY A 72 -38.85 16.40 18.68
CA GLY A 72 -40.04 16.66 19.47
C GLY A 72 -41.19 17.29 18.68
N ASP A 73 -42.41 16.99 19.11
CA ASP A 73 -43.67 17.47 18.51
C ASP A 73 -44.32 18.61 19.33
N GLY A 74 -43.59 19.15 20.31
CA GLY A 74 -44.07 20.15 21.25
C GLY A 74 -44.79 19.59 22.49
N ILE A 75 -45.04 18.27 22.55
CA ILE A 75 -45.65 17.56 23.68
C ILE A 75 -44.69 16.52 24.24
N ARG A 76 -43.93 15.85 23.36
CA ARG A 76 -42.91 14.85 23.70
C ARG A 76 -41.59 15.26 23.05
N GLU A 77 -40.52 15.18 23.83
CA GLU A 77 -39.15 15.37 23.36
C GLU A 77 -38.36 14.09 23.68
N VAL A 78 -37.66 13.57 22.68
CA VAL A 78 -36.89 12.32 22.77
C VAL A 78 -35.52 12.53 22.15
N LYS A 79 -34.48 12.04 22.83
CA LYS A 79 -33.14 11.90 22.27
C LYS A 79 -32.96 10.51 21.68
N SER A 80 -32.67 10.42 20.39
CA SER A 80 -32.18 9.21 19.78
C SER A 80 -30.65 9.16 19.89
N CYS A 81 -30.14 8.10 20.50
CA CYS A 81 -28.75 7.94 20.87
C CYS A 81 -28.15 6.73 20.14
N THR A 82 -26.95 6.89 19.60
CA THR A 82 -26.14 5.80 19.05
C THR A 82 -24.81 5.75 19.80
N ALA A 83 -24.43 4.58 20.31
CA ALA A 83 -23.16 4.36 21.00
C ALA A 83 -22.36 3.29 20.26
N TYR A 84 -21.13 3.63 19.86
CA TYR A 84 -20.19 2.76 19.16
C TYR A 84 -19.20 2.13 20.14
N SER A 85 -18.73 0.92 19.92
CA SER A 85 -17.70 0.30 20.76
C SER A 85 -16.43 1.15 20.83
N ILE A 86 -15.75 1.12 21.97
CA ILE A 86 -14.79 2.18 22.34
C ILE A 86 -13.57 2.32 21.41
N GLU A 87 -13.21 1.29 20.66
CA GLU A 87 -12.18 1.34 19.60
C GLU A 87 -12.51 2.38 18.52
N TYR A 88 -13.78 2.79 18.39
CA TYR A 88 -14.17 3.92 17.54
C TYR A 88 -13.41 5.21 17.89
N GLU A 89 -12.90 5.39 19.11
CA GLU A 89 -12.09 6.56 19.46
C GLU A 89 -10.77 6.66 18.67
N LEU A 90 -10.27 5.53 18.12
CA LEU A 90 -9.10 5.49 17.23
C LEU A 90 -9.37 6.14 15.86
N SER A 91 -10.64 6.30 15.45
CA SER A 91 -11.02 7.05 14.24
C SER A 91 -10.69 8.54 14.34
N GLY A 92 -10.61 9.07 15.56
CA GLY A 92 -10.21 10.45 15.83
C GLY A 92 -8.70 10.68 15.88
N LYS A 93 -7.87 9.65 15.66
CA LYS A 93 -6.40 9.73 15.71
C LYS A 93 -5.83 9.61 14.30
N SER A 94 -4.83 10.44 13.99
CA SER A 94 -4.09 10.36 12.73
C SER A 94 -2.68 9.83 12.96
N ILE A 95 -2.13 9.19 11.93
CA ILE A 95 -0.73 8.78 11.84
C ILE A 95 -0.15 9.26 10.51
N THR A 96 1.14 9.60 10.55
CA THR A 96 1.94 9.93 9.37
C THR A 96 3.09 8.93 9.30
N LEU A 97 3.30 8.32 8.14
CA LEU A 97 4.46 7.49 7.83
C LEU A 97 5.19 8.11 6.65
N GLU A 98 6.51 8.17 6.77
CA GLU A 98 7.38 8.49 5.65
C GLU A 98 7.53 7.23 4.77
N ALA A 99 7.85 7.42 3.50
CA ALA A 99 8.17 6.30 2.61
C ALA A 99 9.27 5.40 3.22
N GLY A 100 9.01 4.09 3.30
CA GLY A 100 9.95 3.15 3.89
C GLY A 100 9.37 1.78 4.23
N THR A 101 10.24 0.91 4.72
CA THR A 101 9.92 -0.49 5.05
C THR A 101 9.82 -0.68 6.55
N TYR A 102 8.65 -1.09 7.00
CA TYR A 102 8.31 -1.13 8.42
C TYR A 102 8.12 -2.56 8.91
N ARG A 103 8.80 -2.90 10.01
CA ARG A 103 8.53 -4.12 10.77
C ARG A 103 7.14 -4.01 11.40
N PHE A 104 6.37 -5.09 11.38
CA PHE A 104 5.06 -5.07 12.02
C PHE A 104 5.14 -4.87 13.54
N TYR A 105 5.92 -5.72 14.25
CA TYR A 105 5.90 -5.78 15.72
C TYR A 105 7.23 -6.25 16.33
N ASN A 106 7.59 -5.74 17.51
CA ASN A 106 8.76 -6.18 18.28
C ASN A 106 8.31 -6.67 19.67
N LEU A 107 8.46 -7.97 19.95
CA LEU A 107 8.05 -8.55 21.24
C LEU A 107 8.83 -7.95 22.43
N VAL A 108 10.13 -7.70 22.25
CA VAL A 108 11.01 -7.22 23.32
C VAL A 108 10.69 -5.78 23.69
N ASN A 109 10.37 -4.96 22.67
CA ASN A 109 9.94 -3.58 22.87
C ASN A 109 8.70 -3.27 22.02
N PRO A 110 7.49 -3.56 22.53
CA PRO A 110 6.24 -3.34 21.79
C PRO A 110 5.95 -1.88 21.41
N SER A 111 6.57 -0.93 22.12
CA SER A 111 6.42 0.51 21.90
C SER A 111 7.51 1.09 20.99
N ASP A 112 8.34 0.23 20.39
CA ASP A 112 9.40 0.63 19.46
C ASP A 112 8.82 1.32 18.22
N THR A 113 9.06 2.62 18.09
CA THR A 113 8.54 3.44 16.98
C THR A 113 9.19 3.15 15.63
N THR A 114 10.18 2.25 15.58
CA THR A 114 10.63 1.65 14.31
C THR A 114 9.64 0.60 13.77
N THR A 115 8.72 0.12 14.61
CA THR A 115 7.66 -0.83 14.23
C THR A 115 6.33 -0.12 13.96
N LEU A 116 5.50 -0.73 13.13
CA LEU A 116 4.17 -0.24 12.78
C LEU A 116 3.25 -0.19 14.01
N ILE A 117 3.24 -1.26 14.83
CA ILE A 117 2.47 -1.28 16.09
C ILE A 117 2.98 -0.22 17.07
N GLY A 118 4.29 -0.05 17.23
CA GLY A 118 4.84 0.97 18.13
C GLY A 118 4.44 2.40 17.73
N ARG A 119 4.37 2.70 16.43
CA ARG A 119 3.86 3.99 15.93
C ARG A 119 2.37 4.18 16.20
N ILE A 120 1.56 3.13 16.06
CA ILE A 120 0.14 3.17 16.44
C ILE A 120 0.00 3.50 17.93
N LEU A 121 0.74 2.81 18.81
CA LEU A 121 0.71 3.02 20.25
C LEU A 121 1.21 4.42 20.67
N GLU A 122 2.17 4.98 19.94
CA GLU A 122 2.67 6.35 20.17
C GLU A 122 1.53 7.39 20.09
N LYS A 123 0.62 7.21 19.13
CA LYS A 123 -0.55 8.08 18.90
C LYS A 123 -1.76 7.65 19.74
N ALA A 124 -1.94 6.35 19.96
CA ALA A 124 -3.03 5.75 20.72
C ALA A 124 -2.66 5.49 22.19
N ARG A 125 -2.14 6.49 22.90
CA ARG A 125 -1.55 6.35 24.27
C ARG A 125 -2.47 5.77 25.37
N ASN A 126 -3.78 5.73 25.14
CA ASN A 126 -4.74 5.15 26.08
C ASN A 126 -5.02 3.67 25.81
N TRP A 127 -4.44 3.11 24.75
CA TRP A 127 -4.53 1.73 24.36
C TRP A 127 -3.21 1.01 24.66
N SER A 128 -3.31 -0.26 25.01
CA SER A 128 -2.17 -1.16 25.13
C SER A 128 -2.23 -2.24 24.06
N ILE A 129 -1.09 -2.86 23.75
CA ILE A 129 -1.03 -4.07 22.94
C ILE A 129 -1.13 -5.31 23.83
N GLY A 130 -1.89 -6.29 23.38
CA GLY A 130 -2.04 -7.61 23.98
C GLY A 130 -1.22 -8.65 23.23
N SER A 131 -1.85 -9.75 22.81
CA SER A 131 -1.16 -10.79 22.05
C SER A 131 -1.03 -10.43 20.57
N VAL A 132 0.12 -10.74 19.97
CA VAL A 132 0.38 -10.66 18.52
C VAL A 132 0.87 -12.03 18.05
N SER A 133 0.26 -12.62 17.01
CA SER A 133 0.70 -13.90 16.43
C SER A 133 2.17 -13.89 16.02
N LYS A 134 2.90 -14.98 16.32
CA LYS A 134 4.37 -15.06 16.15
C LYS A 134 4.82 -14.82 14.70
N SER A 135 4.06 -15.34 13.74
CA SER A 135 4.30 -15.15 12.30
C SER A 135 4.34 -13.69 11.87
N LEU A 136 3.65 -12.80 12.60
CA LEU A 136 3.59 -11.38 12.26
C LEU A 136 4.78 -10.59 12.80
N TRP A 137 5.56 -11.09 13.78
CA TRP A 137 6.56 -10.26 14.47
C TRP A 137 7.64 -9.72 13.51
N SER A 138 8.18 -10.58 12.66
CA SER A 138 9.25 -10.21 11.74
C SER A 138 8.76 -9.99 10.31
N ARG A 139 7.45 -9.77 10.12
CA ARG A 139 6.89 -9.42 8.80
C ARG A 139 7.16 -7.94 8.51
N TYR A 140 7.67 -7.65 7.32
CA TYR A 140 7.97 -6.29 6.84
C TYR A 140 7.08 -5.95 5.65
N ARG A 141 6.62 -4.70 5.59
CA ARG A 141 5.90 -4.17 4.42
C ARG A 141 6.36 -2.74 4.14
N THR A 142 6.35 -2.39 2.87
CA THR A 142 6.80 -1.09 2.40
C THR A 142 5.59 -0.21 2.14
N PHE A 143 5.66 1.02 2.64
CA PHE A 143 4.62 2.03 2.48
C PHE A 143 5.23 3.28 1.85
N ASP A 144 4.45 3.99 1.06
CA ASP A 144 4.74 5.36 0.63
C ASP A 144 4.43 6.35 1.75
N ASP A 145 4.70 7.64 1.48
CA ASP A 145 4.24 8.74 2.32
C ASP A 145 2.74 8.63 2.57
N THR A 146 2.38 8.33 3.82
CA THR A 146 1.01 7.99 4.21
C THR A 146 0.55 8.93 5.32
N GLU A 147 -0.55 9.64 5.11
CA GLU A 147 -1.29 10.35 6.17
C GLU A 147 -2.72 9.84 6.24
N THR A 148 -3.11 9.25 7.38
CA THR A 148 -4.41 8.57 7.49
C THR A 148 -4.92 8.47 8.93
N LYS A 149 -6.19 8.09 9.10
CA LYS A 149 -6.80 7.81 10.41
C LYS A 149 -6.44 6.40 10.88
N ILE A 150 -6.06 6.27 12.15
CA ILE A 150 -5.52 5.02 12.69
C ILE A 150 -6.51 3.86 12.56
N TYR A 151 -7.77 4.05 12.97
CA TYR A 151 -8.76 2.97 12.85
C TYR A 151 -8.96 2.55 11.39
N ASP A 152 -9.12 3.53 10.50
CA ASP A 152 -9.34 3.29 9.07
C ASP A 152 -8.18 2.52 8.44
N TRP A 153 -6.97 2.98 8.71
CA TRP A 153 -5.74 2.37 8.23
C TRP A 153 -5.53 0.97 8.80
N MET A 154 -5.79 0.76 10.09
CA MET A 154 -5.72 -0.56 10.71
C MET A 154 -6.67 -1.53 9.99
N MET A 155 -7.95 -1.19 9.88
CA MET A 155 -8.95 -2.10 9.36
C MET A 155 -8.82 -2.35 7.85
N ASN A 156 -8.41 -1.35 7.06
CA ASN A 156 -8.50 -1.40 5.59
C ASN A 156 -7.17 -1.69 4.90
N THR A 157 -6.09 -1.15 5.45
CA THR A 157 -4.76 -1.25 4.85
C THR A 157 -3.96 -2.30 5.60
N ILE A 158 -3.77 -2.14 6.91
CA ILE A 158 -2.84 -3.00 7.64
C ILE A 158 -3.31 -4.45 7.68
N GLN A 159 -4.61 -4.71 7.91
CA GLN A 159 -5.14 -6.07 7.92
C GLN A 159 -4.92 -6.81 6.60
N SER A 160 -5.08 -6.14 5.46
CA SER A 160 -4.84 -6.74 4.14
C SER A 160 -3.34 -6.89 3.87
N THR A 161 -2.58 -5.81 4.03
CA THR A 161 -1.12 -5.73 3.80
C THR A 161 -0.33 -6.76 4.60
N TYR A 162 -0.62 -6.91 5.89
CA TYR A 162 0.07 -7.86 6.77
C TYR A 162 -0.66 -9.19 6.93
N ASN A 163 -1.81 -9.36 6.28
CA ASN A 163 -2.69 -10.53 6.43
C ASN A 163 -2.97 -10.83 7.91
N CYS A 164 -3.52 -9.85 8.62
CA CYS A 164 -3.77 -9.92 10.06
C CYS A 164 -5.19 -9.44 10.42
N VAL A 165 -5.64 -9.77 11.64
CA VAL A 165 -6.93 -9.33 12.20
C VAL A 165 -6.72 -8.61 13.52
N PHE A 166 -7.28 -7.41 13.66
CA PHE A 166 -7.26 -6.66 14.91
C PHE A 166 -8.47 -7.01 15.78
N VAL A 167 -8.22 -7.35 17.04
CA VAL A 167 -9.26 -7.71 18.03
C VAL A 167 -9.16 -6.81 19.24
N PHE A 168 -10.21 -6.04 19.49
CA PHE A 168 -10.24 -5.03 20.55
C PHE A 168 -10.93 -5.54 21.81
N ASP A 169 -10.24 -5.48 22.94
CA ASP A 169 -10.86 -5.60 24.26
C ASP A 169 -11.32 -4.22 24.72
N THR A 170 -12.64 -4.00 24.65
CA THR A 170 -13.27 -2.71 24.98
C THR A 170 -13.25 -2.38 26.47
N TYR A 171 -13.10 -3.37 27.35
CA TYR A 171 -13.05 -3.14 28.79
C TYR A 171 -11.68 -2.64 29.24
N THR A 172 -10.61 -3.19 28.66
CA THR A 172 -9.23 -2.90 29.04
C THR A 172 -8.52 -1.94 28.09
N ARG A 173 -9.15 -1.60 26.94
CA ARG A 173 -8.52 -0.88 25.83
C ARG A 173 -7.25 -1.57 25.33
N THR A 174 -7.36 -2.87 25.08
CA THR A 174 -6.25 -3.68 24.58
C THR A 174 -6.49 -4.07 23.12
N ILE A 175 -5.48 -3.88 22.28
CA ILE A 175 -5.45 -4.32 20.88
C ILE A 175 -4.73 -5.65 20.84
N ASN A 176 -5.37 -6.70 20.31
CA ASN A 176 -4.71 -7.96 19.97
C ASN A 176 -4.63 -8.08 18.45
N VAL A 177 -3.65 -8.81 17.95
CA VAL A 177 -3.47 -9.06 16.52
C VAL A 177 -3.30 -10.55 16.27
N LEU A 178 -4.14 -11.10 15.40
CA LEU A 178 -4.07 -12.49 14.96
C LEU A 178 -3.56 -12.56 13.52
N ASP A 179 -2.82 -13.59 13.14
CA ASP A 179 -2.59 -13.89 11.72
C ASP A 179 -3.92 -14.34 11.11
N ALA A 180 -4.26 -13.83 9.93
CA ALA A 180 -5.52 -14.17 9.28
C ALA A 180 -5.55 -15.63 8.76
N ASP A 181 -4.39 -16.28 8.66
CA ASP A 181 -4.24 -17.70 8.34
C ASP A 181 -4.18 -18.63 9.57
N ASP A 182 -4.15 -18.08 10.80
CA ASP A 182 -4.19 -18.90 12.02
C ASP A 182 -5.52 -19.69 12.14
N ASP A 183 -5.44 -20.90 12.72
CA ASP A 183 -6.61 -21.71 13.01
C ASP A 183 -7.58 -20.98 13.96
N VAL A 184 -8.86 -20.91 13.56
CA VAL A 184 -9.89 -20.30 14.38
C VAL A 184 -10.15 -21.17 15.61
N THR A 185 -10.16 -20.55 16.80
CA THR A 185 -10.47 -21.24 18.05
C THR A 185 -11.88 -21.85 18.00
N MET A 186 -11.98 -23.17 18.17
CA MET A 186 -13.26 -23.87 18.25
C MET A 186 -13.90 -23.74 19.63
N ILE A 187 -15.17 -23.35 19.67
CA ILE A 187 -16.01 -23.35 20.87
C ILE A 187 -16.92 -24.59 20.88
N PRO A 188 -17.31 -25.10 22.07
CA PRO A 188 -18.16 -26.29 22.22
C PRO A 188 -19.63 -25.97 21.94
N VAL A 189 -19.89 -25.39 20.78
CA VAL A 189 -21.21 -24.97 20.30
C VAL A 189 -21.53 -25.72 19.02
N TYR A 190 -22.73 -26.32 18.97
CA TYR A 190 -23.21 -27.14 17.87
C TYR A 190 -24.64 -26.72 17.49
N LEU A 191 -24.84 -26.35 16.22
CA LEU A 191 -26.14 -25.97 15.69
C LEU A 191 -26.58 -26.96 14.60
N SER A 192 -27.85 -27.36 14.66
CA SER A 192 -28.53 -28.22 13.68
C SER A 192 -30.02 -27.84 13.60
N TYR A 193 -30.73 -28.41 12.63
CA TYR A 193 -32.19 -28.29 12.52
C TYR A 193 -32.95 -28.83 13.74
N ASP A 194 -32.34 -29.74 14.50
CA ASP A 194 -32.95 -30.32 15.70
C ASP A 194 -32.88 -29.39 16.92
N ASN A 195 -32.06 -28.33 16.86
CA ASN A 195 -31.86 -27.44 18.01
C ASN A 195 -32.10 -25.95 17.71
N MET A 196 -31.38 -25.35 16.79
CA MET A 196 -31.25 -23.89 16.68
C MET A 196 -31.46 -23.37 15.26
N ILE A 197 -31.25 -24.19 14.24
CA ILE A 197 -31.42 -23.82 12.83
C ILE A 197 -32.89 -23.96 12.47
N LYS A 198 -33.50 -22.88 11.97
CA LYS A 198 -34.86 -22.89 11.39
C LYS A 198 -34.84 -23.25 9.92
N GLU A 199 -33.93 -22.62 9.18
CA GLU A 199 -33.81 -22.71 7.73
C GLU A 199 -32.34 -22.46 7.35
N CYS A 200 -31.86 -23.20 6.35
CA CYS A 200 -30.56 -22.94 5.75
C CYS A 200 -30.65 -23.12 4.23
N THR A 201 -30.15 -22.15 3.49
CA THR A 201 -29.97 -22.22 2.03
C THR A 201 -28.48 -22.29 1.75
N VAL A 202 -28.03 -23.26 0.95
CA VAL A 202 -26.64 -23.40 0.51
C VAL A 202 -26.57 -23.19 -1.00
N SER A 203 -25.67 -22.32 -1.43
CA SER A 203 -25.47 -21.94 -2.83
C SER A 203 -24.01 -22.11 -3.22
N GLU A 204 -23.74 -22.59 -4.42
CA GLU A 204 -22.38 -22.55 -4.99
C GLU A 204 -22.12 -21.15 -5.55
N ILE A 205 -20.92 -20.61 -5.30
CA ILE A 205 -20.48 -19.33 -5.85
C ILE A 205 -19.68 -19.63 -7.11
N THR A 206 -20.29 -19.41 -8.27
CA THR A 206 -19.75 -19.80 -9.58
C THR A 206 -18.60 -18.90 -10.07
N ASP A 207 -18.50 -17.68 -9.56
CA ASP A 207 -17.68 -16.63 -10.17
C ASP A 207 -16.31 -16.44 -9.49
N ASN A 208 -15.95 -17.31 -8.53
CA ASN A 208 -14.81 -17.12 -7.63
C ASN A 208 -13.76 -18.23 -7.68
N MET A 209 -13.84 -19.17 -8.63
CA MET A 209 -12.86 -20.25 -8.76
C MET A 209 -11.87 -19.94 -9.88
N PHE A 210 -10.61 -19.74 -9.53
CA PHE A 210 -9.53 -19.39 -10.46
C PHE A 210 -8.40 -20.40 -10.37
N THR A 211 -7.93 -20.86 -11.51
CA THR A 211 -6.87 -21.87 -11.65
C THR A 211 -5.61 -21.31 -12.28
N LYS A 212 -5.65 -20.06 -12.74
CA LYS A 212 -4.54 -19.30 -13.29
C LYS A 212 -4.57 -17.89 -12.72
N LEU A 213 -3.48 -17.44 -12.11
CA LEU A 213 -3.37 -16.06 -11.61
C LEU A 213 -2.21 -15.35 -12.28
N SER A 214 -2.45 -14.13 -12.75
CA SER A 214 -1.38 -13.17 -13.02
C SER A 214 -1.03 -12.43 -11.72
N VAL A 215 0.26 -12.29 -11.40
CA VAL A 215 0.69 -11.80 -10.07
C VAL A 215 1.61 -10.58 -10.22
N TYR A 216 1.22 -9.48 -9.58
CA TYR A 216 1.95 -8.21 -9.59
C TYR A 216 2.02 -7.57 -8.20
N GLY A 217 3.15 -6.91 -7.92
CA GLY A 217 3.31 -6.05 -6.75
C GLY A 217 3.00 -4.59 -7.09
N ALA A 218 3.65 -3.65 -6.39
CA ALA A 218 3.69 -2.26 -6.85
C ALA A 218 4.51 -2.15 -8.15
N ASP A 219 4.00 -1.43 -9.14
CA ASP A 219 4.65 -1.25 -10.45
C ASP A 219 6.10 -0.73 -10.29
N PRO A 220 7.13 -1.39 -10.86
CA PRO A 220 7.13 -2.49 -11.83
C PRO A 220 7.43 -3.89 -11.28
N LEU A 221 7.13 -4.18 -10.00
CA LEU A 221 7.41 -5.48 -9.39
C LEU A 221 6.59 -6.61 -10.02
N THR A 222 7.29 -7.63 -10.53
CA THR A 222 6.69 -8.84 -11.11
C THR A 222 7.31 -10.10 -10.49
N ILE A 223 6.60 -11.23 -10.59
CA ILE A 223 7.13 -12.52 -10.10
C ILE A 223 7.99 -13.26 -11.13
N ARG A 224 8.19 -12.72 -12.35
CA ARG A 224 8.87 -13.43 -13.44
C ARG A 224 10.28 -13.92 -13.07
N GLU A 225 10.99 -13.14 -12.26
CA GLU A 225 12.38 -13.42 -11.86
C GLU A 225 12.49 -14.44 -10.72
N VAL A 226 11.40 -14.71 -10.01
CA VAL A 226 11.34 -15.67 -8.88
C VAL A 226 10.55 -16.92 -9.22
N ASN A 227 9.69 -16.84 -10.25
CA ASN A 227 8.89 -17.94 -10.72
C ASN A 227 9.74 -18.89 -11.60
N PRO A 228 9.96 -20.16 -11.20
CA PRO A 228 10.82 -21.07 -11.96
C PRO A 228 10.38 -21.33 -13.39
N ILE A 229 9.11 -21.05 -13.75
CA ILE A 229 8.60 -21.17 -15.13
C ILE A 229 8.76 -19.88 -15.95
N GLY A 230 9.35 -18.83 -15.37
CA GLY A 230 9.67 -17.55 -16.02
C GLY A 230 8.48 -16.74 -16.49
N SER A 231 7.32 -16.92 -15.85
CA SER A 231 6.07 -16.24 -16.18
C SER A 231 5.57 -15.40 -15.00
N ASN A 232 4.72 -14.41 -15.28
CA ASN A 232 3.92 -13.75 -14.24
C ASN A 232 2.70 -14.57 -13.83
N TYR A 233 2.49 -15.72 -14.49
CA TYR A 233 1.40 -16.62 -14.20
C TYR A 233 1.80 -17.75 -13.28
N ILE A 234 0.90 -18.09 -12.37
CA ILE A 234 0.93 -19.32 -11.58
C ILE A 234 -0.34 -20.13 -11.86
N TYR A 235 -0.24 -21.46 -11.79
CA TYR A 235 -1.30 -22.38 -12.21
C TYR A 235 -1.60 -23.43 -11.15
N ASN A 236 -2.87 -23.84 -11.04
CA ASN A 236 -3.30 -24.93 -10.19
C ASN A 236 -4.54 -25.62 -10.78
N LEU A 237 -4.38 -26.85 -11.26
CA LEU A 237 -5.45 -27.69 -11.81
C LEU A 237 -5.81 -28.87 -10.90
N ASP A 238 -5.30 -28.90 -9.67
CA ASP A 238 -5.40 -30.06 -8.78
C ASP A 238 -6.86 -30.47 -8.52
N TYR A 239 -7.77 -29.50 -8.48
CA TYR A 239 -9.21 -29.76 -8.37
C TYR A 239 -9.76 -30.57 -9.55
N TYR A 240 -9.57 -30.07 -10.78
CA TYR A 240 -10.08 -30.71 -12.01
C TYR A 240 -9.41 -32.06 -12.27
N VAL A 241 -8.12 -32.18 -11.93
CA VAL A 241 -7.39 -33.46 -11.96
C VAL A 241 -7.99 -34.43 -10.93
N GLY A 242 -8.27 -33.98 -9.71
CA GLY A 242 -8.77 -34.81 -8.63
C GLY A 242 -10.21 -35.32 -8.80
N ILE A 243 -11.02 -34.66 -9.64
CA ILE A 243 -12.38 -35.11 -10.00
C ILE A 243 -12.43 -35.86 -11.34
N ASP A 244 -11.27 -36.19 -11.92
CA ASP A 244 -11.12 -36.89 -13.20
C ASP A 244 -11.73 -36.13 -14.42
N ASP A 245 -11.78 -34.79 -14.37
CA ASP A 245 -12.30 -33.96 -15.47
C ASP A 245 -11.23 -33.72 -16.55
N VAL A 246 -9.96 -33.60 -16.12
CA VAL A 246 -8.81 -33.54 -17.05
C VAL A 246 -8.52 -34.93 -17.62
N PRO A 247 -8.32 -35.08 -18.96
CA PRO A 247 -7.98 -36.37 -19.57
C PRO A 247 -6.77 -37.05 -18.90
N SER A 248 -6.88 -38.34 -18.60
CA SER A 248 -5.93 -39.06 -17.74
C SER A 248 -4.45 -38.98 -18.17
N GLU A 249 -4.17 -39.01 -19.47
CA GLU A 249 -2.81 -38.86 -20.01
C GLU A 249 -2.25 -37.47 -19.71
N LEU A 250 -3.07 -36.44 -19.90
CA LEU A 250 -2.73 -35.04 -19.67
C LEU A 250 -2.61 -34.72 -18.17
N ALA A 251 -3.48 -35.29 -17.34
CA ALA A 251 -3.39 -35.22 -15.88
C ALA A 251 -2.10 -35.85 -15.36
N THR A 252 -1.67 -36.98 -15.93
CA THR A 252 -0.38 -37.61 -15.60
C THR A 252 0.79 -36.68 -15.95
N LYS A 253 0.78 -36.14 -17.17
CA LYS A 253 1.80 -35.19 -17.65
C LYS A 253 1.83 -33.89 -16.83
N TRP A 254 0.67 -33.40 -16.39
CA TRP A 254 0.55 -32.26 -15.47
C TRP A 254 1.24 -32.51 -14.13
N ASN A 255 0.96 -33.67 -13.52
CA ASN A 255 1.60 -34.06 -12.26
C ASN A 255 3.12 -34.26 -12.42
N GLU A 256 3.57 -34.79 -13.56
CA GLU A 256 4.99 -34.91 -13.91
C GLU A 256 5.67 -33.53 -14.03
N TRP A 257 4.99 -32.56 -14.66
CA TRP A 257 5.47 -31.17 -14.75
C TRP A 257 5.59 -30.50 -13.37
N GLN A 258 4.56 -30.63 -12.52
CA GLN A 258 4.59 -30.14 -11.14
C GLN A 258 5.72 -30.78 -10.32
N THR A 259 5.95 -32.08 -10.52
CA THR A 259 7.05 -32.82 -9.89
C THR A 259 8.41 -32.33 -10.39
N LEU A 260 8.54 -32.05 -11.70
CA LEU A 260 9.75 -31.50 -12.29
C LEU A 260 10.07 -30.12 -11.72
N ILE A 261 9.10 -29.20 -11.67
CA ILE A 261 9.24 -27.88 -11.04
C ILE A 261 9.74 -28.04 -9.59
N SER A 262 9.06 -28.88 -8.81
CA SER A 262 9.43 -29.14 -7.42
C SER A 262 10.86 -29.68 -7.27
N SER A 263 11.28 -30.57 -8.17
CA SER A 263 12.65 -31.14 -8.18
C SER A 263 13.73 -30.13 -8.59
N ARG A 264 13.37 -29.13 -9.42
CA ARG A 264 14.27 -28.07 -9.87
C ARG A 264 14.31 -26.87 -8.92
N GLN A 265 13.31 -26.72 -8.05
CA GLN A 265 13.17 -25.58 -7.13
C GLN A 265 14.45 -25.29 -6.34
N GLN A 266 15.06 -26.31 -5.72
CA GLN A 266 16.27 -26.13 -4.92
C GLN A 266 17.43 -25.60 -5.77
N TYR A 267 17.65 -26.17 -6.96
CA TYR A 267 18.69 -25.73 -7.87
C TYR A 267 18.45 -24.29 -8.35
N TYR A 268 17.21 -23.96 -8.70
CA TYR A 268 16.79 -22.60 -9.08
C TYR A 268 17.08 -21.60 -7.96
N THR A 269 16.63 -21.87 -6.74
CA THR A 269 16.86 -21.01 -5.57
C THR A 269 18.36 -20.81 -5.30
N SER A 270 19.18 -21.85 -5.44
CA SER A 270 20.64 -21.73 -5.30
C SER A 270 21.26 -20.85 -6.39
N LEU A 271 20.83 -20.97 -7.65
CA LEU A 271 21.31 -20.09 -8.73
C LEU A 271 20.96 -18.62 -8.49
N ILE A 272 19.75 -18.32 -8.00
CA ILE A 272 19.40 -16.95 -7.66
C ILE A 272 20.29 -16.44 -6.52
N ALA A 273 20.45 -17.21 -5.45
CA ALA A 273 21.28 -16.79 -4.33
C ALA A 273 22.73 -16.51 -4.77
N LEU A 274 23.27 -17.33 -5.69
CA LEU A 274 24.56 -17.09 -6.35
C LEU A 274 24.56 -15.80 -7.19
N ARG A 275 23.49 -15.53 -7.96
CA ARG A 275 23.37 -14.31 -8.78
C ARG A 275 23.34 -13.05 -7.92
N ASN A 276 22.60 -13.05 -6.81
CA ASN A 276 22.52 -11.92 -5.89
C ASN A 276 23.88 -11.61 -5.27
N ALA A 277 24.62 -12.64 -4.84
CA ALA A 277 25.99 -12.48 -4.34
C ALA A 277 26.95 -11.94 -5.43
N ALA A 278 26.87 -12.48 -6.65
CA ALA A 278 27.68 -12.02 -7.78
C ALA A 278 27.39 -10.56 -8.14
N TYR A 279 26.12 -10.14 -8.12
CA TYR A 279 25.69 -8.78 -8.40
C TYR A 279 26.20 -7.78 -7.36
N GLY A 280 26.03 -8.07 -6.07
CA GLY A 280 26.53 -7.19 -5.00
C GLY A 280 28.04 -6.93 -5.14
N ARG A 281 28.79 -7.98 -5.48
CA ARG A 281 30.23 -7.86 -5.72
C ARG A 281 30.56 -7.03 -6.95
N TYR A 282 29.88 -7.26 -8.08
CA TYR A 282 30.00 -6.43 -9.27
C TYR A 282 29.75 -4.95 -8.95
N LEU A 283 28.66 -4.65 -8.22
CA LEU A 283 28.29 -3.29 -7.84
C LEU A 283 29.36 -2.65 -6.96
N THR A 284 29.86 -3.39 -5.96
CA THR A 284 30.91 -2.90 -5.05
C THR A 284 32.21 -2.61 -5.80
N ALA A 285 32.61 -3.51 -6.70
CA ALA A 285 33.81 -3.33 -7.52
C ALA A 285 33.66 -2.15 -8.49
N ASN A 286 32.48 -1.97 -9.09
CA ASN A 286 32.19 -0.86 -9.99
C ASN A 286 32.14 0.49 -9.26
N SER A 287 31.59 0.52 -8.04
CA SER A 287 31.65 1.71 -7.17
C SER A 287 33.09 2.03 -6.77
N SER A 288 33.92 1.03 -6.48
CA SER A 288 35.35 1.23 -6.21
C SER A 288 36.11 1.79 -7.42
N LEU A 289 35.77 1.33 -8.63
CA LEU A 289 36.34 1.89 -9.86
C LEU A 289 35.97 3.36 -10.01
N THR A 290 34.70 3.71 -9.77
CA THR A 290 34.23 5.11 -9.84
C THR A 290 34.94 6.02 -8.83
N ASP A 291 35.21 5.53 -7.61
CA ASP A 291 35.96 6.25 -6.59
C ASP A 291 37.43 6.44 -6.99
N MET A 292 38.07 5.39 -7.55
CA MET A 292 39.44 5.47 -8.08
C MET A 292 39.56 6.46 -9.25
N ASP A 293 38.57 6.51 -10.14
CA ASP A 293 38.52 7.49 -11.24
C ASP A 293 38.41 8.93 -10.70
N SER A 294 37.67 9.13 -9.61
CA SER A 294 37.56 10.42 -8.92
C SER A 294 38.89 10.83 -8.25
N ASP A 295 39.59 9.89 -7.63
CA ASP A 295 40.94 10.10 -7.10
C ASP A 295 41.92 10.51 -8.21
N LEU A 296 41.88 9.83 -9.37
CA LEU A 296 42.73 10.16 -10.51
C LEU A 296 42.45 11.58 -11.05
N ALA A 297 41.18 11.98 -11.13
CA ALA A 297 40.78 13.34 -11.51
C ALA A 297 41.29 14.38 -10.50
N SER A 298 41.30 14.06 -9.21
CA SER A 298 41.85 14.92 -8.16
C SER A 298 43.37 15.08 -8.29
N LEU A 299 44.09 13.99 -8.59
CA LEU A 299 45.52 14.03 -8.88
C LEU A 299 45.83 14.86 -10.13
N ASP A 300 44.98 14.81 -11.17
CA ASP A 300 45.14 15.67 -12.35
C ASP A 300 44.95 17.16 -12.04
N ASN A 301 43.95 17.49 -11.22
CA ASN A 301 43.75 18.85 -10.72
C ASN A 301 44.95 19.34 -9.90
N LEU A 302 45.47 18.51 -8.99
CA LEU A 302 46.68 18.81 -8.21
C LEU A 302 47.89 19.04 -9.13
N ARG A 303 48.06 18.21 -10.16
CA ARG A 303 49.09 18.39 -11.19
C ARG A 303 48.96 19.76 -11.87
N SER A 304 47.76 20.12 -12.31
CA SER A 304 47.47 21.42 -12.94
C SER A 304 47.82 22.61 -12.04
N VAL A 305 47.41 22.56 -10.76
CA VAL A 305 47.72 23.60 -9.77
C VAL A 305 49.23 23.74 -9.55
N ASN A 306 49.96 22.62 -9.40
CA ASN A 306 51.41 22.64 -9.20
C ASN A 306 52.17 23.14 -10.45
N VAL A 307 51.68 22.86 -11.67
CA VAL A 307 52.24 23.42 -12.91
C VAL A 307 52.07 24.95 -12.95
N GLN A 308 50.91 25.47 -12.57
CA GLN A 308 50.68 26.93 -12.48
C GLN A 308 51.57 27.58 -11.41
N GLY A 309 51.72 26.91 -10.27
CA GLY A 309 52.63 27.32 -9.20
C GLY A 309 54.08 27.41 -9.67
N LEU A 310 54.56 26.39 -10.39
CA LEU A 310 55.90 26.38 -10.99
C LEU A 310 56.09 27.51 -12.01
N ALA A 311 55.10 27.74 -12.89
CA ALA A 311 55.15 28.80 -13.89
C ALA A 311 55.21 30.21 -13.27
N SER A 312 54.68 30.37 -12.05
CA SER A 312 54.65 31.64 -11.32
C SER A 312 55.85 31.83 -10.38
N ALA A 313 56.70 30.81 -10.20
CA ALA A 313 57.80 30.84 -9.26
C ALA A 313 58.95 31.74 -9.75
N THR A 314 59.46 32.60 -8.87
CA THR A 314 60.52 33.59 -9.19
C THR A 314 61.86 33.31 -8.51
N ASN A 315 61.92 32.36 -7.57
CA ASN A 315 63.12 31.98 -6.85
C ASN A 315 63.36 30.47 -6.91
N GLN A 316 64.63 30.06 -6.77
CA GLN A 316 65.04 28.66 -6.95
C GLN A 316 64.40 27.72 -5.92
N THR A 317 64.24 28.14 -4.67
CA THR A 317 63.66 27.28 -3.62
C THR A 317 62.21 26.91 -3.90
N THR A 318 61.41 27.85 -4.42
CA THR A 318 60.02 27.60 -4.82
C THR A 318 59.94 26.76 -6.10
N ILE A 319 60.86 26.95 -7.05
CA ILE A 319 60.99 26.11 -8.26
C ILE A 319 61.30 24.65 -7.86
N ASP A 320 62.27 24.44 -6.97
CA ASP A 320 62.67 23.12 -6.49
C ASP A 320 61.51 22.42 -5.77
N TYR A 321 60.75 23.16 -4.94
CA TYR A 321 59.55 22.64 -4.28
C TYR A 321 58.50 22.12 -5.26
N TYR A 322 58.06 22.95 -6.21
CA TYR A 322 57.04 22.53 -7.18
C TYR A 322 57.54 21.44 -8.13
N THR A 323 58.83 21.43 -8.46
CA THR A 323 59.44 20.37 -9.29
C THR A 323 59.42 19.03 -8.57
N ALA A 324 59.80 19.00 -7.28
CA ALA A 324 59.71 17.79 -6.47
C ALA A 324 58.26 17.31 -6.31
N ARG A 325 57.33 18.23 -6.04
CA ARG A 325 55.91 17.89 -5.89
C ARG A 325 55.28 17.35 -7.18
N LEU A 326 55.63 17.89 -8.34
CA LEU A 326 55.17 17.37 -9.63
C LEU A 326 55.71 15.96 -9.91
N ALA A 327 56.95 15.65 -9.50
CA ALA A 327 57.50 14.31 -9.62
C ALA A 327 56.77 13.30 -8.71
N GLU A 328 56.41 13.70 -7.49
CA GLU A 328 55.60 12.90 -6.58
C GLU A 328 54.20 12.63 -7.14
N VAL A 329 53.49 13.68 -7.58
CA VAL A 329 52.14 13.55 -8.14
C VAL A 329 52.14 12.70 -9.42
N ALA A 330 53.20 12.77 -10.24
CA ALA A 330 53.32 11.93 -11.44
C ALA A 330 53.46 10.44 -11.10
N LEU A 331 54.18 10.08 -10.02
CA LEU A 331 54.25 8.69 -9.56
C LEU A 331 52.90 8.22 -9.02
N GLN A 332 52.25 9.02 -8.17
CA GLN A 332 50.92 8.71 -7.64
C GLN A 332 49.87 8.53 -8.74
N TYR A 333 49.95 9.34 -9.81
CA TYR A 333 49.06 9.23 -10.97
C TYR A 333 49.28 7.91 -11.71
N SER A 334 50.53 7.55 -12.00
CA SER A 334 50.86 6.28 -12.66
C SER A 334 50.45 5.07 -11.83
N ASP A 335 50.71 5.09 -10.52
CA ASP A 335 50.31 4.00 -9.61
C ASP A 335 48.78 3.87 -9.57
N LYS A 336 48.05 5.00 -9.60
CA LYS A 336 46.57 5.00 -9.65
C LYS A 336 46.02 4.51 -10.99
N GLU A 337 46.67 4.80 -12.12
CA GLU A 337 46.30 4.23 -13.42
C GLU A 337 46.44 2.70 -13.42
N ASP A 338 47.53 2.16 -12.89
CA ASP A 338 47.74 0.71 -12.77
C ASP A 338 46.68 0.06 -11.85
N GLU A 339 46.29 0.73 -10.74
CA GLU A 339 45.19 0.28 -9.87
C GLU A 339 43.85 0.26 -10.60
N ILE A 340 43.55 1.29 -11.41
CA ILE A 340 42.31 1.39 -12.19
C ILE A 340 42.24 0.29 -13.24
N ASP A 341 43.32 0.03 -13.98
CA ASP A 341 43.35 -1.02 -15.01
C ASP A 341 43.08 -2.41 -14.39
N ALA A 342 43.70 -2.70 -13.24
CA ALA A 342 43.45 -3.94 -12.50
C ALA A 342 42.00 -4.04 -12.00
N GLN A 343 41.44 -2.93 -11.51
CA GLN A 343 40.06 -2.88 -11.03
C GLN A 343 39.05 -3.03 -12.18
N GLN A 344 39.33 -2.48 -13.36
CA GLN A 344 38.50 -2.64 -14.56
C GLN A 344 38.43 -4.11 -15.00
N GLU A 345 39.56 -4.84 -14.97
CA GLU A 345 39.59 -6.27 -15.28
C GLU A 345 38.73 -7.08 -14.28
N LEU A 346 38.83 -6.76 -12.98
CA LEU A 346 37.99 -7.38 -11.94
C LEU A 346 36.49 -7.11 -12.16
N VAL A 347 36.11 -5.87 -12.46
CA VAL A 347 34.71 -5.50 -12.77
C VAL A 347 34.20 -6.28 -13.97
N GLY A 348 35.01 -6.40 -15.02
CA GLY A 348 34.69 -7.18 -16.22
C GLY A 348 34.43 -8.66 -15.90
N GLY A 349 35.31 -9.29 -15.11
CA GLY A 349 35.14 -10.68 -14.68
C GLY A 349 33.90 -10.90 -13.80
N TYR A 350 33.65 -9.98 -12.86
CA TYR A 350 32.47 -10.06 -11.98
C TYR A 350 31.16 -9.87 -12.73
N LYS A 351 31.15 -8.99 -13.74
CA LYS A 351 30.00 -8.81 -14.63
C LYS A 351 29.75 -10.06 -15.47
N ALA A 352 30.81 -10.68 -16.01
CA ALA A 352 30.70 -11.92 -16.78
C ALA A 352 30.15 -13.08 -15.95
N GLU A 353 30.58 -13.23 -14.69
CA GLU A 353 30.01 -14.24 -13.79
C GLU A 353 28.52 -13.98 -13.50
N TYR A 354 28.15 -12.74 -13.20
CA TYR A 354 26.74 -12.36 -12.98
C TYR A 354 25.86 -12.66 -14.21
N ASP A 355 26.35 -12.34 -15.41
CA ASP A 355 25.62 -12.60 -16.66
C ASP A 355 25.49 -14.11 -16.93
N ALA A 356 26.56 -14.88 -16.74
CA ALA A 356 26.56 -16.33 -16.93
C ALA A 356 25.54 -17.05 -16.03
N ILE A 357 25.45 -16.66 -14.75
CA ILE A 357 24.44 -17.21 -13.84
C ILE A 357 23.02 -16.81 -14.30
N GLY A 358 22.85 -15.60 -14.84
CA GLY A 358 21.60 -15.18 -15.48
C GLY A 358 21.19 -16.10 -16.64
N GLU A 359 22.14 -16.53 -17.45
CA GLU A 359 21.88 -17.51 -18.52
C GLU A 359 21.57 -18.92 -17.99
N ASP A 360 22.11 -19.32 -16.84
CA ASP A 360 21.77 -20.59 -16.17
C ASP A 360 20.33 -20.57 -15.64
N ILE A 361 19.92 -19.46 -15.02
CA ILE A 361 18.53 -19.25 -14.60
C ILE A 361 17.60 -19.31 -15.81
N ALA A 362 17.95 -18.64 -16.91
CA ALA A 362 17.17 -18.69 -18.14
C ALA A 362 17.06 -20.10 -18.74
N ALA A 363 18.10 -20.93 -18.59
CA ALA A 363 18.07 -22.32 -19.03
C ALA A 363 17.08 -23.17 -18.22
N VAL A 364 17.07 -23.02 -16.88
CA VAL A 364 16.09 -23.69 -16.01
C VAL A 364 14.68 -23.20 -16.31
N VAL A 365 14.49 -21.89 -16.47
CA VAL A 365 13.21 -21.30 -16.87
C VAL A 365 12.72 -21.89 -18.18
N SER A 366 13.60 -22.00 -19.18
CA SER A 366 13.25 -22.58 -20.47
C SER A 366 12.85 -24.06 -20.36
N GLU A 367 13.52 -24.85 -19.51
CA GLU A 367 13.15 -26.25 -19.24
C GLU A 367 11.75 -26.37 -18.62
N LEU A 368 11.39 -25.44 -17.73
CA LEU A 368 10.16 -25.49 -16.94
C LEU A 368 8.99 -24.72 -17.56
N ALA A 369 9.25 -23.85 -18.53
CA ALA A 369 8.22 -23.04 -19.18
C ALA A 369 7.11 -23.93 -19.75
N ILE A 370 5.86 -23.57 -19.45
CA ILE A 370 4.69 -24.38 -19.81
C ILE A 370 4.60 -24.60 -21.33
N ASP A 371 4.93 -23.57 -22.12
CA ASP A 371 4.93 -23.60 -23.59
C ASP A 371 6.04 -24.49 -24.19
N ASN A 372 7.07 -24.83 -23.41
CA ASN A 372 8.14 -25.73 -23.82
C ASN A 372 7.87 -27.18 -23.38
N TYR A 373 7.09 -27.38 -22.31
CA TYR A 373 6.78 -28.70 -21.76
C TYR A 373 5.54 -29.34 -22.41
N PHE A 374 4.51 -28.53 -22.70
CA PHE A 374 3.28 -28.97 -23.36
C PHE A 374 3.27 -28.57 -24.83
N THR A 375 2.68 -29.43 -25.66
CA THR A 375 2.43 -29.12 -27.08
C THR A 375 1.24 -28.17 -27.20
N GLY A 376 1.12 -27.48 -28.34
CA GLY A 376 -0.02 -26.60 -28.60
C GLY A 376 -1.38 -27.30 -28.47
N GLU A 377 -1.51 -28.55 -28.97
CA GLU A 377 -2.75 -29.32 -28.86
C GLU A 377 -3.10 -29.68 -27.40
N GLU A 378 -2.09 -29.99 -26.58
CA GLU A 378 -2.30 -30.25 -25.15
C GLU A 378 -2.69 -28.96 -24.39
N LEU A 379 -2.07 -27.83 -24.73
CA LEU A 379 -2.40 -26.52 -24.17
C LEU A 379 -3.82 -26.09 -24.54
N ASP A 380 -4.26 -26.33 -25.78
CA ASP A 380 -5.65 -26.05 -26.20
C ASP A 380 -6.67 -26.83 -25.35
N ILE A 381 -6.31 -28.03 -24.89
CA ILE A 381 -7.15 -28.81 -23.96
C ILE A 381 -7.07 -28.23 -22.56
N LEU A 382 -5.88 -27.93 -22.05
CA LEU A 382 -5.68 -27.36 -20.71
C LEU A 382 -6.33 -25.98 -20.56
N ASP A 383 -6.41 -25.18 -21.62
CA ASP A 383 -6.98 -23.83 -21.64
C ASP A 383 -8.44 -23.81 -21.20
N HIS A 384 -9.20 -24.88 -21.46
CA HIS A 384 -10.58 -25.02 -20.97
C HIS A 384 -10.68 -25.03 -19.44
N TYR A 385 -9.58 -25.37 -18.76
CA TYR A 385 -9.47 -25.41 -17.31
C TYR A 385 -8.71 -24.21 -16.75
N PHE A 386 -8.16 -23.31 -17.58
CA PHE A 386 -7.48 -22.09 -17.16
C PHE A 386 -8.48 -20.95 -16.97
N VAL A 387 -8.98 -20.82 -15.74
CA VAL A 387 -9.83 -19.71 -15.33
C VAL A 387 -8.94 -18.63 -14.71
N GLU A 388 -8.83 -17.49 -15.39
CA GLU A 388 -7.84 -16.44 -15.11
C GLU A 388 -8.38 -15.31 -14.22
N ASP A 389 -7.56 -14.84 -13.26
CA ASP A 389 -7.75 -13.58 -12.54
C ASP A 389 -6.40 -12.88 -12.28
N ASN A 390 -6.46 -11.61 -11.85
CA ASN A 390 -5.30 -10.79 -11.55
C ASN A 390 -5.16 -10.59 -10.04
N PHE A 391 -4.02 -10.99 -9.48
CA PHE A 391 -3.63 -10.69 -8.11
C PHE A 391 -2.62 -9.53 -8.11
N VAL A 392 -3.07 -8.36 -7.65
CA VAL A 392 -2.24 -7.16 -7.51
C VAL A 392 -2.22 -6.72 -6.05
N ASP A 393 -1.03 -6.65 -5.47
CA ASP A 393 -0.84 -6.15 -4.10
C ASP A 393 0.30 -5.12 -4.06
N SER A 394 -0.09 -3.84 -4.03
CA SER A 394 0.85 -2.71 -4.04
C SER A 394 1.67 -2.56 -2.76
N THR A 395 1.50 -3.44 -1.77
CA THR A 395 2.27 -3.41 -0.53
C THR A 395 3.55 -4.25 -0.64
N PHE A 396 3.59 -5.14 -1.63
CA PHE A 396 4.83 -5.71 -2.15
C PHE A 396 5.45 -4.68 -3.08
N ALA A 397 6.10 -3.70 -2.46
CA ALA A 397 6.63 -2.55 -3.17
C ALA A 397 8.12 -2.42 -3.00
N VAL A 398 8.71 -1.81 -4.02
CA VAL A 398 10.12 -1.52 -4.06
C VAL A 398 10.26 -0.12 -4.64
N TYR A 399 10.53 0.85 -3.77
CA TYR A 399 10.59 2.26 -4.16
C TYR A 399 12.04 2.72 -4.20
N ASP A 400 12.44 3.32 -5.32
CA ASP A 400 13.65 4.13 -5.34
C ASP A 400 13.42 5.34 -4.44
N VAL A 401 14.27 5.48 -3.43
CA VAL A 401 14.23 6.65 -2.57
C VAL A 401 14.86 7.78 -3.39
N ASP A 402 14.09 8.81 -3.76
CA ASP A 402 14.63 10.00 -4.44
C ASP A 402 15.46 10.81 -3.44
N VAL A 403 16.68 10.35 -3.18
CA VAL A 403 17.61 11.00 -2.26
C VAL A 403 18.59 11.83 -3.06
N SER A 404 18.49 13.14 -2.89
CA SER A 404 19.45 14.14 -3.36
C SER A 404 20.90 13.69 -3.09
N SER A 405 21.63 13.31 -4.14
CA SER A 405 23.10 13.19 -4.36
C SER A 405 24.08 12.71 -3.25
N ASP A 406 23.67 12.49 -2.01
CA ASP A 406 24.51 12.11 -0.85
C ASP A 406 24.13 10.72 -0.27
N SER A 407 23.43 9.88 -1.05
CA SER A 407 22.80 8.63 -0.57
C SER A 407 23.68 7.38 -0.57
N ASP A 408 24.71 7.39 -1.39
CA ASP A 408 25.58 6.25 -1.63
C ASP A 408 26.94 6.53 -0.98
N SER A 409 27.44 5.55 -0.25
CA SER A 409 28.75 5.66 0.37
C SER A 409 29.54 4.38 0.13
N LEU A 410 30.70 4.51 -0.51
CA LEU A 410 31.75 3.50 -0.48
C LEU A 410 32.70 3.82 0.69
N THR A 411 33.06 2.81 1.46
CA THR A 411 34.05 2.93 2.53
C THR A 411 35.04 1.79 2.45
N ASN A 412 36.30 2.09 2.16
CA ASN A 412 37.39 1.13 2.19
C ASN A 412 37.90 0.96 3.62
N VAL A 413 37.52 -0.14 4.26
CA VAL A 413 37.83 -0.42 5.67
C VAL A 413 39.20 -1.08 5.82
N VAL A 414 39.93 -0.67 6.85
CA VAL A 414 41.16 -1.34 7.31
C VAL A 414 40.80 -2.56 8.15
N THR A 415 39.89 -2.38 9.10
CA THR A 415 39.31 -3.46 9.91
C THR A 415 37.86 -3.14 10.22
N ALA A 416 36.99 -4.14 10.24
CA ALA A 416 35.62 -3.98 10.75
C ALA A 416 35.15 -5.25 11.48
N ASP A 417 34.50 -5.05 12.62
CA ASP A 417 33.75 -6.07 13.33
C ASP A 417 32.28 -5.98 12.91
N ILE A 418 31.71 -7.12 12.55
CA ILE A 418 30.34 -7.25 12.05
C ILE A 418 29.62 -8.23 12.98
N SER A 419 28.63 -7.71 13.71
CA SER A 419 27.85 -8.46 14.68
C SER A 419 26.41 -8.59 14.23
N PHE A 420 25.88 -9.80 14.36
CA PHE A 420 24.50 -10.16 14.08
C PHE A 420 23.79 -10.51 15.38
N SER A 421 22.59 -10.01 15.59
CA SER A 421 21.79 -10.32 16.78
C SER A 421 20.39 -10.78 16.41
N ASP A 422 19.95 -11.87 17.04
CA ASP A 422 18.63 -12.49 16.86
C ASP A 422 18.26 -12.76 15.39
N ILE A 423 19.21 -13.30 14.62
CA ILE A 423 19.05 -13.63 13.21
C ILE A 423 18.49 -15.04 13.03
N THR A 424 17.81 -15.25 11.90
CA THR A 424 17.51 -16.57 11.33
C THR A 424 18.41 -16.81 10.12
N LEU A 425 19.10 -17.94 10.08
CA LEU A 425 20.07 -18.30 9.05
C LEU A 425 19.72 -19.65 8.41
N VAL A 426 19.77 -19.71 7.09
CA VAL A 426 19.59 -20.93 6.29
C VAL A 426 20.86 -21.18 5.48
N ASP A 427 21.39 -22.41 5.53
CA ASP A 427 22.48 -22.86 4.67
C ASP A 427 21.93 -23.23 3.29
N VAL A 428 22.28 -22.44 2.27
CA VAL A 428 21.77 -22.63 0.92
C VAL A 428 22.45 -23.86 0.32
N ALA A 429 21.66 -24.90 0.07
CA ALA A 429 22.18 -26.16 -0.43
C ALA A 429 22.85 -26.02 -1.81
N MET A 430 24.11 -26.43 -1.89
CA MET A 430 24.91 -26.41 -3.13
C MET A 430 25.17 -27.81 -3.71
N THR A 431 24.50 -28.83 -3.16
CA THR A 431 24.71 -30.24 -3.52
C THR A 431 24.40 -30.49 -4.99
N GLY A 432 25.32 -31.15 -5.70
CA GLY A 432 25.12 -31.54 -7.11
C GLY A 432 25.27 -30.39 -8.12
N ILE A 433 25.69 -29.20 -7.69
CA ILE A 433 25.97 -28.05 -8.55
C ILE A 433 27.45 -28.06 -8.96
N TRP A 434 27.69 -27.94 -10.26
CA TRP A 434 29.02 -27.83 -10.86
C TRP A 434 29.18 -26.46 -11.50
N GLY A 435 30.38 -25.89 -11.42
CA GLY A 435 30.76 -24.63 -12.08
C GLY A 435 31.90 -24.85 -13.09
N CYS A 436 32.07 -23.88 -13.99
CA CYS A 436 33.19 -23.84 -14.94
C CYS A 436 33.95 -22.52 -14.81
N ASN A 437 35.27 -22.56 -14.70
CA ASN A 437 36.09 -21.34 -14.56
C ASN A 437 36.20 -20.54 -15.87
N ASP A 438 36.09 -21.20 -17.03
CA ASP A 438 36.29 -20.54 -18.34
C ASP A 438 35.06 -19.78 -18.82
N CYS A 439 33.86 -20.27 -18.52
CA CYS A 439 32.60 -19.63 -18.96
C CYS A 439 31.69 -19.16 -17.82
N TYR A 440 32.10 -19.38 -16.57
CA TYR A 440 31.35 -19.03 -15.35
C TYR A 440 29.95 -19.65 -15.22
N ARG A 441 29.56 -20.54 -16.14
CA ARG A 441 28.28 -21.25 -16.13
C ARG A 441 28.24 -22.32 -15.04
N HIS A 442 27.06 -22.50 -14.46
CA HIS A 442 26.74 -23.50 -13.47
C HIS A 442 25.72 -24.50 -14.03
N PHE A 443 25.81 -25.76 -13.63
CA PHE A 443 24.91 -26.82 -14.11
C PHE A 443 24.74 -27.93 -13.08
N SER A 444 23.57 -28.58 -13.12
CA SER A 444 23.35 -29.85 -12.42
C SER A 444 23.91 -31.00 -13.25
N TYR A 445 24.65 -31.93 -12.63
CA TYR A 445 25.17 -33.11 -13.33
C TYR A 445 25.07 -34.36 -12.45
N ALA A 446 24.64 -35.48 -13.04
CA ALA A 446 24.62 -36.77 -12.35
C ALA A 446 26.02 -37.40 -12.36
N GLY A 447 26.66 -37.44 -11.18
CA GLY A 447 28.04 -37.92 -11.04
C GLY A 447 29.06 -36.80 -11.23
N THR A 448 30.25 -37.14 -11.74
CA THR A 448 31.36 -36.19 -11.97
C THR A 448 31.49 -35.88 -13.46
N PRO A 449 31.25 -34.63 -13.90
CA PRO A 449 31.47 -34.22 -15.28
C PRO A 449 32.97 -34.16 -15.60
N THR A 450 33.32 -34.51 -16.83
CA THR A 450 34.70 -34.43 -17.36
C THR A 450 34.97 -33.18 -18.18
N GLU A 451 33.92 -32.52 -18.65
CA GLU A 451 33.96 -31.26 -19.39
C GLU A 451 32.69 -30.45 -19.13
N CYS A 452 32.76 -29.13 -19.31
CA CYS A 452 31.63 -28.22 -19.19
C CYS A 452 30.68 -28.43 -20.39
N PRO A 453 29.38 -28.65 -20.18
CA PRO A 453 28.42 -28.88 -21.27
C PRO A 453 28.19 -27.64 -22.15
N TYR A 454 28.58 -26.45 -21.67
CA TYR A 454 28.35 -25.19 -22.38
C TYR A 454 29.53 -24.75 -23.24
N CYS A 455 30.77 -24.90 -22.76
CA CYS A 455 31.98 -24.43 -23.46
C CYS A 455 32.99 -25.55 -23.80
N GLY A 456 32.78 -26.78 -23.35
CA GLY A 456 33.70 -27.90 -23.57
C GLY A 456 35.01 -27.83 -22.77
N SER A 457 35.12 -26.90 -21.82
CA SER A 457 36.31 -26.80 -20.96
C SER A 457 36.39 -27.96 -19.97
N THR A 458 37.59 -28.45 -19.71
CA THR A 458 37.83 -29.44 -18.64
C THR A 458 37.99 -28.80 -17.25
N ASP A 459 38.00 -27.46 -17.16
CA ASP A 459 38.15 -26.73 -15.90
C ASP A 459 36.78 -26.57 -15.19
N VAL A 460 36.23 -27.73 -14.80
CA VAL A 460 34.98 -27.86 -14.06
C VAL A 460 35.25 -28.24 -12.61
N TYR A 461 34.43 -27.72 -11.69
CA TYR A 461 34.56 -27.97 -10.26
C TYR A 461 33.19 -28.18 -9.59
N SER A 462 33.16 -29.01 -8.54
CA SER A 462 31.97 -29.18 -7.70
C SER A 462 31.86 -28.00 -6.75
N VAL A 463 30.76 -27.24 -6.80
CA VAL A 463 30.60 -26.04 -5.95
C VAL A 463 30.66 -26.40 -4.47
N GLN A 464 30.02 -27.49 -4.06
CA GLN A 464 30.02 -27.96 -2.67
C GLN A 464 31.41 -28.44 -2.21
N GLU A 465 32.05 -29.34 -2.96
CA GLU A 465 33.34 -29.92 -2.56
C GLU A 465 34.48 -28.89 -2.58
N SER A 466 34.30 -27.82 -3.34
CA SER A 466 35.23 -26.70 -3.38
C SER A 466 35.31 -25.94 -2.05
N GLY A 467 34.32 -26.10 -1.17
CA GLY A 467 34.28 -25.43 0.14
C GLY A 467 33.62 -24.05 0.10
N ARG A 468 32.97 -23.69 -1.02
CA ARG A 468 32.05 -22.55 -1.08
C ARG A 468 30.84 -22.82 -0.18
N ARG A 469 30.44 -21.81 0.62
CA ARG A 469 29.25 -21.88 1.48
C ARG A 469 28.49 -20.57 1.37
N LEU A 470 27.19 -20.65 1.14
CA LEU A 470 26.31 -19.50 0.98
C LEU A 470 25.19 -19.59 2.01
N PHE A 471 24.98 -18.51 2.74
CA PHE A 471 23.91 -18.41 3.73
C PHE A 471 22.89 -17.38 3.31
N SER A 472 21.63 -17.68 3.55
CA SER A 472 20.55 -16.70 3.59
C SER A 472 20.30 -16.30 5.05
N ILE A 473 20.30 -15.02 5.33
CA ILE A 473 20.09 -14.45 6.67
C ILE A 473 18.85 -13.57 6.62
N SER A 474 17.99 -13.65 7.64
CA SER A 474 16.78 -12.83 7.74
C SER A 474 16.45 -12.50 9.19
N GLY A 475 15.76 -11.38 9.39
CA GLY A 475 15.40 -10.89 10.72
C GLY A 475 16.62 -10.49 11.57
N GLY A 476 16.35 -10.01 12.78
CA GLY A 476 17.40 -9.56 13.69
C GLY A 476 18.00 -8.20 13.33
N THR A 477 19.22 -7.94 13.80
CA THR A 477 19.96 -6.70 13.55
C THR A 477 21.40 -6.97 13.12
N ILE A 478 21.94 -6.07 12.30
CA ILE A 478 23.35 -6.00 11.96
C ILE A 478 23.95 -4.77 12.63
N THR A 479 25.15 -4.91 13.21
CA THR A 479 25.96 -3.81 13.72
C THR A 479 27.37 -3.91 13.18
N ILE A 480 27.89 -2.81 12.65
CA ILE A 480 29.23 -2.74 12.08
C ILE A 480 30.00 -1.64 12.79
N SER A 481 31.21 -1.97 13.24
CA SER A 481 32.15 -1.01 13.80
C SER A 481 33.53 -1.23 13.22
N GLY A 482 34.12 -0.22 12.59
CA GLY A 482 35.41 -0.35 11.92
C GLY A 482 36.17 0.94 11.77
N THR A 483 37.37 0.82 11.21
CA THR A 483 38.23 1.95 10.84
C THR A 483 38.47 1.94 9.33
N TYR A 484 38.54 3.11 8.72
CA TYR A 484 38.81 3.28 7.29
C TYR A 484 39.91 4.32 7.07
N SER A 485 40.53 4.30 5.89
CA SER A 485 41.51 5.29 5.45
C SER A 485 41.06 5.91 4.14
N LYS A 486 41.10 7.24 4.03
CA LYS A 486 40.82 7.98 2.79
C LYS A 486 41.93 9.00 2.49
N MET A 487 42.05 9.42 1.24
CA MET A 487 42.98 10.49 0.86
C MET A 487 42.37 11.86 1.20
N ASP A 488 43.18 12.78 1.73
CA ASP A 488 42.84 14.19 1.93
C ASP A 488 42.91 14.92 0.58
N THR A 489 41.83 15.61 0.20
CA THR A 489 41.71 16.27 -1.10
C THR A 489 42.59 17.52 -1.23
N ASP A 490 43.01 18.12 -0.12
CA ASP A 490 43.81 19.34 -0.09
C ASP A 490 45.32 19.01 0.01
N THR A 491 45.68 17.97 0.75
CA THR A 491 47.10 17.62 1.00
C THR A 491 47.58 16.37 0.24
N GLY A 492 46.68 15.49 -0.17
CA GLY A 492 47.01 14.18 -0.75
C GLY A 492 47.53 13.16 0.28
N ASP A 493 47.39 13.43 1.57
CA ASP A 493 47.81 12.53 2.65
C ASP A 493 46.69 11.54 3.04
N SER A 494 47.04 10.41 3.66
CA SER A 494 46.03 9.46 4.16
C SER A 494 45.49 9.89 5.54
N VAL A 495 44.16 9.93 5.68
CA VAL A 495 43.44 10.25 6.92
C VAL A 495 42.62 9.05 7.37
N THR A 496 42.69 8.72 8.67
CA THR A 496 41.92 7.62 9.27
C THR A 496 40.61 8.12 9.85
N GLY A 497 39.51 7.40 9.60
CA GLY A 497 38.18 7.65 10.16
C GLY A 497 37.56 6.40 10.80
N ALA A 498 36.42 6.57 11.46
CA ALA A 498 35.64 5.49 12.06
C ALA A 498 34.34 5.28 11.28
N TYR A 499 33.98 4.03 11.03
CA TYR A 499 32.71 3.63 10.42
C TYR A 499 31.83 2.94 11.46
N VAL A 500 30.60 3.41 11.63
CA VAL A 500 29.63 2.81 12.55
C VAL A 500 28.27 2.70 11.85
N MET A 501 27.68 1.51 11.88
CA MET A 501 26.33 1.26 11.39
C MET A 501 25.57 0.35 12.36
N SER A 502 24.28 0.58 12.53
CA SER A 502 23.36 -0.41 13.12
C SER A 502 22.00 -0.35 12.43
N ALA A 503 21.45 -1.49 12.02
CA ALA A 503 20.17 -1.54 11.32
C ALA A 503 19.45 -2.87 11.54
N ALA A 504 18.12 -2.87 11.39
CA ALA A 504 17.34 -4.10 11.28
C ALA A 504 17.66 -4.82 9.97
N ILE A 505 17.82 -6.14 10.01
CA ILE A 505 17.97 -6.94 8.80
C ILE A 505 16.58 -7.36 8.34
N VAL A 506 16.25 -7.07 7.08
CA VAL A 506 15.08 -7.67 6.43
C VAL A 506 15.50 -9.03 5.90
N ASN A 507 16.48 -9.05 5.00
CA ASN A 507 17.12 -10.26 4.49
C ASN A 507 18.52 -9.96 3.94
N GLY A 508 19.29 -10.99 3.64
CA GLY A 508 20.56 -10.86 2.95
C GLY A 508 21.27 -12.19 2.74
N THR A 509 22.40 -12.14 2.04
CA THR A 509 23.24 -13.30 1.76
C THR A 509 24.64 -13.11 2.29
N LEU A 510 25.25 -14.20 2.76
CA LEU A 510 26.67 -14.27 3.13
C LEU A 510 27.32 -15.38 2.31
N ASP A 511 28.17 -15.03 1.36
CA ASP A 511 28.88 -15.94 0.46
C ASP A 511 30.36 -16.01 0.83
N ARG A 512 30.86 -17.21 1.14
CA ARG A 512 32.28 -17.49 1.19
C ARG A 512 32.70 -18.22 -0.07
N LYS A 513 33.50 -17.56 -0.89
CA LYS A 513 34.02 -18.12 -2.13
C LYS A 513 35.21 -19.05 -1.96
N LEU A 514 35.51 -19.71 -3.07
CA LEU A 514 36.65 -20.60 -3.31
C LEU A 514 38.02 -19.99 -3.01
N ASN A 515 38.21 -18.73 -3.42
CA ASN A 515 39.43 -17.95 -3.20
C ASN A 515 39.54 -17.41 -1.76
N GLY A 516 38.56 -17.70 -0.88
CA GLY A 516 38.47 -17.18 0.47
C GLY A 516 37.84 -15.79 0.58
N GLU A 517 37.39 -15.20 -0.53
CA GLU A 517 36.66 -13.94 -0.54
C GLU A 517 35.30 -14.09 0.16
N LEU A 518 35.01 -13.16 1.05
CA LEU A 518 33.73 -12.99 1.74
C LEU A 518 32.96 -11.86 1.04
N VAL A 519 31.75 -12.18 0.59
CA VAL A 519 30.80 -11.20 0.07
C VAL A 519 29.51 -11.29 0.87
N CYS A 520 29.09 -10.18 1.44
CA CYS A 520 27.80 -10.07 2.12
C CYS A 520 26.94 -9.03 1.43
N SER A 521 25.65 -9.28 1.27
CA SER A 521 24.69 -8.30 0.74
C SER A 521 23.43 -8.36 1.57
N PHE A 522 23.02 -7.25 2.20
CA PHE A 522 21.84 -7.18 3.05
C PHE A 522 20.92 -6.04 2.64
N TYR A 523 19.63 -6.35 2.59
CA TYR A 523 18.57 -5.38 2.62
C TYR A 523 18.19 -5.09 4.08
N LEU A 524 18.26 -3.81 4.42
CA LEU A 524 18.13 -3.28 5.76
C LEU A 524 16.82 -2.51 5.91
N GLY A 525 16.17 -2.72 7.05
CA GLY A 525 15.11 -1.85 7.54
C GLY A 525 15.70 -0.59 8.16
N SER A 526 14.94 0.06 9.04
CA SER A 526 15.39 1.30 9.66
C SER A 526 16.67 1.12 10.47
N GLY A 527 17.56 2.09 10.38
CA GLY A 527 18.86 2.04 11.04
C GLY A 527 19.55 3.39 11.12
N THR A 528 20.83 3.35 11.51
CA THR A 528 21.72 4.51 11.56
C THR A 528 23.05 4.18 10.90
N VAL A 529 23.61 5.12 10.16
CA VAL A 529 24.96 5.06 9.59
C VAL A 529 25.68 6.36 9.96
N ASN A 530 26.83 6.24 10.61
CA ASN A 530 27.65 7.36 11.11
C ASN A 530 26.83 8.43 11.88
N GLY A 531 25.83 8.00 12.65
CA GLY A 531 24.95 8.88 13.44
C GLY A 531 23.76 9.47 12.68
N THR A 532 23.62 9.21 11.39
CA THR A 532 22.47 9.65 10.57
C THR A 532 21.45 8.51 10.42
N GLY A 533 20.19 8.76 10.76
CA GLY A 533 19.11 7.79 10.61
C GLY A 533 18.71 7.57 9.14
N PHE A 534 18.23 6.37 8.84
CA PHE A 534 17.62 6.02 7.55
C PHE A 534 16.43 5.07 7.76
N PRO A 535 15.37 5.15 6.93
CA PRO A 535 14.18 4.29 7.05
C PRO A 535 14.40 2.89 6.46
N SER A 536 15.24 2.76 5.45
CA SER A 536 15.68 1.50 4.82
C SER A 536 16.94 1.74 4.00
N GLY A 537 17.65 0.67 3.63
CA GLY A 537 18.81 0.76 2.76
C GLY A 537 19.37 -0.61 2.40
N ASN A 538 20.42 -0.62 1.60
CA ASN A 538 21.14 -1.81 1.17
C ASN A 538 22.61 -1.65 1.55
N ILE A 539 23.22 -2.74 2.00
CA ILE A 539 24.65 -2.78 2.27
C ILE A 539 25.27 -3.98 1.57
N THR A 540 26.42 -3.76 0.93
CA THR A 540 27.29 -4.83 0.45
C THR A 540 28.66 -4.70 1.10
N ILE A 541 29.22 -5.83 1.52
CA ILE A 541 30.54 -5.94 2.14
C ILE A 541 31.35 -6.92 1.29
N SER A 542 32.53 -6.51 0.84
CA SER A 542 33.45 -7.37 0.09
C SER A 542 34.81 -7.37 0.78
N SER A 543 35.36 -8.54 1.08
CA SER A 543 36.66 -8.68 1.74
C SER A 543 37.35 -9.96 1.33
N THR A 544 38.68 -9.94 1.21
CA THR A 544 39.50 -11.14 1.00
C THR A 544 40.02 -11.75 2.31
N SER A 545 39.49 -11.30 3.45
CA SER A 545 39.87 -11.81 4.77
C SER A 545 39.37 -13.24 5.00
N SER A 546 40.10 -14.01 5.80
CA SER A 546 39.72 -15.38 6.12
C SER A 546 38.47 -15.41 7.00
N PHE A 547 37.35 -15.86 6.45
CA PHE A 547 36.12 -16.17 7.19
C PHE A 547 36.01 -17.68 7.47
N ASP A 548 35.60 -18.05 8.69
CA ASP A 548 35.29 -19.43 9.10
C ASP A 548 33.76 -19.63 9.21
N PRO A 549 33.11 -20.20 8.19
CA PRO A 549 31.67 -20.45 8.19
C PRO A 549 31.22 -21.44 9.26
N SER A 550 32.09 -22.37 9.65
CA SER A 550 31.73 -23.43 10.59
C SER A 550 31.68 -22.88 12.01
N GLY A 551 32.65 -22.04 12.38
CA GLY A 551 32.61 -21.28 13.64
C GLY A 551 31.41 -20.35 13.71
N PHE A 552 31.17 -19.58 12.64
CA PHE A 552 30.04 -18.64 12.56
C PHE A 552 28.68 -19.29 12.81
N VAL A 553 28.44 -20.46 12.21
CA VAL A 553 27.20 -21.22 12.40
C VAL A 553 27.18 -21.94 13.76
N GLY A 554 28.34 -22.36 14.28
CA GLY A 554 28.44 -23.01 15.59
C GLY A 554 28.07 -22.11 16.78
N ASP A 555 28.04 -20.79 16.59
CA ASP A 555 27.55 -19.83 17.59
C ASP A 555 26.01 -19.68 17.60
N LEU A 556 25.31 -20.32 16.65
CA LEU A 556 23.86 -20.29 16.52
C LEU A 556 23.22 -21.60 16.99
N ASP A 557 21.97 -21.52 17.43
CA ASP A 557 21.16 -22.69 17.81
C ASP A 557 20.57 -23.34 16.55
N GLU A 558 20.84 -24.63 16.35
CA GLU A 558 20.27 -25.41 15.26
C GLU A 558 18.80 -25.78 15.54
N ILE A 559 17.92 -25.42 14.61
CA ILE A 559 16.48 -25.71 14.65
C ILE A 559 16.14 -26.64 13.48
N VAL A 560 15.61 -27.81 13.81
CA VAL A 560 15.21 -28.83 12.83
C VAL A 560 13.68 -28.85 12.73
N GLU A 561 13.14 -28.41 11.60
CA GLU A 561 11.68 -28.40 11.35
C GLU A 561 11.23 -29.67 10.61
N SER A 562 12.05 -30.20 9.69
CA SER A 562 11.79 -31.45 8.96
C SER A 562 13.10 -32.13 8.51
N GLU A 563 13.02 -33.31 7.87
CA GLU A 563 14.20 -34.03 7.33
C GLU A 563 14.98 -33.22 6.26
N ILE A 564 14.37 -32.16 5.71
CA ILE A 564 14.88 -31.36 4.60
C ILE A 564 14.92 -29.85 4.91
N SER A 565 14.44 -29.41 6.09
CA SER A 565 14.47 -28.01 6.52
C SER A 565 15.12 -27.87 7.89
N THR A 566 16.37 -27.40 7.86
CA THR A 566 17.13 -26.98 9.04
C THR A 566 17.46 -25.51 8.88
N HIS A 567 17.22 -24.74 9.92
CA HIS A 567 17.67 -23.35 10.02
C HIS A 567 18.36 -23.13 11.36
N TYR A 568 19.03 -22.01 11.50
CA TYR A 568 19.77 -21.62 12.69
C TYR A 568 19.21 -20.32 13.23
N GLU A 569 19.07 -20.19 14.55
CA GLU A 569 18.62 -18.98 15.21
C GLU A 569 19.64 -18.51 16.26
N GLY A 570 19.85 -17.21 16.40
CA GLY A 570 20.71 -16.68 17.46
C GLY A 570 21.53 -15.46 17.06
N SER A 571 22.67 -15.27 17.74
CA SER A 571 23.58 -14.16 17.51
C SER A 571 24.97 -14.69 17.17
N SER A 572 25.61 -14.10 16.16
CA SER A 572 26.95 -14.49 15.72
C SER A 572 27.72 -13.26 15.24
N SER A 573 29.03 -13.39 15.05
CA SER A 573 29.86 -12.26 14.62
C SER A 573 31.03 -12.72 13.76
N LEU A 574 31.55 -11.81 12.96
CA LEU A 574 32.76 -12.00 12.18
C LEU A 574 33.55 -10.69 12.11
N SER A 575 34.85 -10.79 11.84
CA SER A 575 35.71 -9.63 11.63
C SER A 575 36.36 -9.72 10.26
N ILE A 576 36.46 -8.57 9.59
CA ILE A 576 37.16 -8.43 8.32
C ILE A 576 38.41 -7.57 8.47
N LEU A 577 39.46 -7.96 7.74
CA LEU A 577 40.71 -7.21 7.60
C LEU A 577 40.85 -6.80 6.14
N GLY A 578 40.77 -5.51 5.86
CA GLY A 578 40.71 -4.99 4.50
C GLY A 578 39.40 -5.33 3.81
N GLY A 579 38.87 -4.40 3.01
CA GLY A 579 37.69 -4.62 2.20
C GLY A 579 36.92 -3.33 1.95
N SER A 580 35.80 -3.46 1.25
CA SER A 580 34.94 -2.35 0.89
C SER A 580 33.54 -2.58 1.43
N ILE A 581 32.97 -1.56 2.04
CA ILE A 581 31.58 -1.49 2.44
C ILE A 581 30.90 -0.48 1.53
N TYR A 582 29.94 -0.94 0.73
CA TYR A 582 29.09 -0.09 -0.10
C TYR A 582 27.70 -0.05 0.53
N PHE A 583 27.25 1.14 0.90
CA PHE A 583 25.90 1.39 1.39
C PHE A 583 25.17 2.28 0.39
N THR A 584 23.92 1.93 0.08
CA THR A 584 23.04 2.74 -0.77
C THR A 584 21.63 2.71 -0.21
N ARG A 585 20.89 3.80 -0.36
CA ARG A 585 19.46 3.85 -0.06
C ARG A 585 18.60 3.46 -1.26
N ASN A 586 19.21 3.39 -2.44
CA ASN A 586 18.53 2.97 -3.66
C ASN A 586 18.20 1.50 -3.60
N VAL A 587 17.19 1.12 -4.38
CA VAL A 587 16.77 -0.26 -4.50
C VAL A 587 17.85 -1.07 -5.21
N THR A 588 18.22 -2.19 -4.60
CA THR A 588 19.05 -3.19 -5.26
C THR A 588 18.22 -4.30 -5.89
N ASP A 589 18.80 -5.02 -6.86
CA ASP A 589 18.19 -6.23 -7.40
C ASP A 589 17.91 -7.29 -6.33
N SER A 590 18.78 -7.38 -5.31
CA SER A 590 18.59 -8.27 -4.16
C SER A 590 17.31 -7.95 -3.38
N GLN A 591 17.02 -6.67 -3.17
CA GLN A 591 15.77 -6.22 -2.55
C GLN A 591 14.56 -6.52 -3.43
N ARG A 592 14.64 -6.21 -4.74
CA ARG A 592 13.57 -6.53 -5.70
C ARG A 592 13.24 -8.02 -5.70
N TYR A 593 14.26 -8.87 -5.77
CA TYR A 593 14.11 -10.31 -5.76
C TYR A 593 13.40 -10.81 -4.51
N TYR A 594 13.82 -10.34 -3.33
CA TYR A 594 13.23 -10.79 -2.07
C TYR A 594 11.74 -10.45 -1.97
N VAL A 595 11.38 -9.22 -2.31
CA VAL A 595 9.98 -8.79 -2.28
C VAL A 595 9.16 -9.56 -3.32
N ALA A 596 9.73 -9.81 -4.51
CA ALA A 596 9.10 -10.65 -5.52
C ALA A 596 8.92 -12.11 -5.06
N GLN A 597 9.89 -12.68 -4.33
CA GLN A 597 9.82 -14.04 -3.80
C GLN A 597 8.71 -14.15 -2.74
N GLU A 598 8.63 -13.20 -1.80
CA GLU A 598 7.51 -13.19 -0.84
C GLU A 598 6.16 -13.06 -1.56
N LEU A 599 6.08 -12.23 -2.60
CA LEU A 599 4.87 -12.08 -3.40
C LEU A 599 4.50 -13.39 -4.11
N TYR A 600 5.47 -14.09 -4.69
CA TYR A 600 5.28 -15.39 -5.33
C TYR A 600 4.77 -16.44 -4.33
N ASP A 601 5.44 -16.59 -3.19
CA ASP A 601 5.07 -17.56 -2.16
C ASP A 601 3.66 -17.28 -1.62
N PHE A 602 3.34 -16.00 -1.39
CA PHE A 602 2.00 -15.56 -0.98
C PHE A 602 0.95 -15.89 -2.04
N ALA A 603 1.21 -15.57 -3.31
CA ALA A 603 0.27 -15.80 -4.40
C ALA A 603 0.04 -17.31 -4.65
N VAL A 604 1.08 -18.14 -4.54
CA VAL A 604 0.97 -19.60 -4.63
C VAL A 604 0.06 -20.15 -3.54
N ASP A 605 0.20 -19.68 -2.29
CA ASP A 605 -0.70 -20.07 -1.20
C ASP A 605 -2.15 -19.62 -1.45
N LYS A 606 -2.34 -18.37 -1.93
CA LYS A 606 -3.68 -17.88 -2.29
C LYS A 606 -4.30 -18.68 -3.43
N LEU A 607 -3.52 -19.07 -4.45
CA LEU A 607 -4.00 -19.86 -5.58
C LEU A 607 -4.52 -21.23 -5.13
N LYS A 608 -3.83 -21.90 -4.20
CA LYS A 608 -4.30 -23.19 -3.63
C LYS A 608 -5.70 -23.08 -3.05
N ASP A 609 -6.00 -21.96 -2.40
CA ASP A 609 -7.32 -21.76 -1.83
C ASP A 609 -8.35 -21.43 -2.92
N ILE A 610 -8.09 -20.52 -3.86
CA ILE A 610 -9.11 -20.09 -4.85
C ILE A 610 -9.33 -21.07 -6.01
N ALA A 611 -8.45 -22.06 -6.19
CA ALA A 611 -8.58 -23.07 -7.25
C ALA A 611 -9.60 -24.18 -6.94
N VAL A 612 -10.38 -24.05 -5.86
CA VAL A 612 -11.45 -24.99 -5.50
C VAL A 612 -12.81 -24.26 -5.35
N PRO A 613 -13.94 -24.94 -5.58
CA PRO A 613 -15.27 -24.33 -5.49
C PRO A 613 -15.57 -23.76 -4.10
N THR A 614 -16.19 -22.58 -4.09
CA THR A 614 -16.64 -21.91 -2.87
C THR A 614 -18.16 -22.00 -2.77
N TYR A 615 -18.66 -22.35 -1.59
CA TYR A 615 -20.09 -22.43 -1.29
C TYR A 615 -20.44 -21.37 -0.25
N SER A 616 -21.53 -20.65 -0.44
CA SER A 616 -22.12 -19.79 0.59
C SER A 616 -23.32 -20.45 1.24
N PHE A 617 -23.65 -20.05 2.46
CA PHE A 617 -24.94 -20.37 3.05
C PHE A 617 -25.61 -19.16 3.72
N GLU A 618 -26.93 -19.18 3.76
CA GLU A 618 -27.73 -18.26 4.55
C GLU A 618 -28.44 -19.07 5.65
N LEU A 619 -28.40 -18.57 6.89
CA LEU A 619 -28.88 -19.30 8.05
C LEU A 619 -29.90 -18.46 8.83
N SER A 620 -31.08 -19.03 9.08
CA SER A 620 -32.05 -18.49 10.03
C SER A 620 -32.00 -19.29 11.34
N THR A 621 -31.84 -18.61 12.47
CA THR A 621 -31.75 -19.24 13.80
C THR A 621 -32.94 -18.87 14.70
N ILE A 622 -33.20 -19.69 15.72
CA ILE A 622 -34.05 -19.30 16.86
C ILE A 622 -33.31 -18.30 17.74
N ASN A 623 -34.04 -17.52 18.55
CA ASN A 623 -33.45 -16.61 19.52
C ASN A 623 -33.13 -17.33 20.85
N PRO A 624 -31.86 -17.61 21.18
CA PRO A 624 -31.48 -18.27 22.44
C PRO A 624 -31.44 -17.30 23.62
N ILE A 625 -31.38 -15.98 23.37
CA ILE A 625 -31.00 -14.98 24.38
C ILE A 625 -32.00 -14.95 25.53
N PHE A 626 -33.30 -15.01 25.21
CA PHE A 626 -34.38 -14.95 26.19
C PHE A 626 -34.74 -16.30 26.82
N ALA A 627 -34.21 -17.41 26.31
CA ALA A 627 -34.46 -18.73 26.86
C ALA A 627 -33.42 -19.08 27.94
N LYS A 628 -33.89 -19.50 29.11
CA LYS A 628 -33.01 -19.82 30.26
C LYS A 628 -32.27 -21.13 30.05
N GLU A 629 -32.89 -22.06 29.35
CA GLU A 629 -32.36 -23.38 29.02
C GLU A 629 -31.09 -23.30 28.15
N PHE A 630 -30.90 -22.20 27.42
CA PHE A 630 -29.72 -21.94 26.58
C PHE A 630 -28.61 -21.17 27.30
N GLU A 631 -28.64 -21.01 28.62
CA GLU A 631 -27.59 -20.34 29.40
C GLU A 631 -26.17 -20.93 29.19
N PRO A 632 -25.96 -22.26 29.17
CA PRO A 632 -24.64 -22.83 28.83
C PRO A 632 -24.18 -22.49 27.42
N PHE A 633 -25.10 -22.46 26.45
CA PHE A 633 -24.83 -22.07 25.07
C PHE A 633 -24.44 -20.59 24.99
N LYS A 634 -25.20 -19.70 25.63
CA LYS A 634 -24.92 -18.26 25.68
C LYS A 634 -23.55 -17.95 26.29
N ASN A 635 -23.19 -18.67 27.36
CA ASN A 635 -21.91 -18.48 28.02
C ASN A 635 -20.71 -19.02 27.21
N ALA A 636 -20.95 -19.95 26.28
CA ALA A 636 -19.93 -20.51 25.40
C ALA A 636 -19.76 -19.74 24.08
N LEU A 637 -20.77 -18.95 23.67
CA LEU A 637 -20.69 -18.13 22.47
C LEU A 637 -19.62 -17.06 22.60
N LYS A 638 -18.76 -16.97 21.59
CA LYS A 638 -17.71 -15.97 21.49
C LYS A 638 -17.56 -15.54 20.04
N PHE A 639 -17.58 -14.23 19.80
CA PHE A 639 -17.30 -13.65 18.49
C PHE A 639 -15.90 -14.01 18.03
N GLY A 640 -15.74 -14.27 16.73
CA GLY A 640 -14.45 -14.68 16.16
C GLY A 640 -14.01 -16.09 16.53
N SER A 641 -14.89 -16.89 17.14
CA SER A 641 -14.66 -18.31 17.41
C SER A 641 -15.54 -19.17 16.54
N ALA A 642 -15.02 -20.33 16.14
CA ALA A 642 -15.68 -21.27 15.25
C ALA A 642 -16.55 -22.25 16.03
N CYS A 643 -17.70 -22.58 15.48
CA CYS A 643 -18.63 -23.56 16.02
C CYS A 643 -19.05 -24.55 14.93
N TYR A 644 -19.62 -25.68 15.33
CA TYR A 644 -20.08 -26.69 14.40
C TYR A 644 -21.49 -26.37 13.91
N LEU A 645 -21.67 -26.26 12.59
CA LEU A 645 -22.98 -26.15 11.96
C LEU A 645 -23.27 -27.40 11.12
N LYS A 646 -24.29 -28.17 11.49
CA LYS A 646 -24.83 -29.26 10.68
C LYS A 646 -25.93 -28.72 9.77
N LEU A 647 -25.57 -28.42 8.53
CA LEU A 647 -26.43 -27.80 7.51
C LEU A 647 -27.20 -28.82 6.66
N GLY A 648 -26.93 -30.12 6.85
CA GLY A 648 -27.62 -31.24 6.21
C GLY A 648 -27.18 -32.57 6.83
N ASP A 649 -27.64 -33.70 6.29
CA ASP A 649 -27.33 -35.03 6.87
C ASP A 649 -25.83 -35.35 6.88
N GLU A 650 -25.12 -34.97 5.81
CA GLU A 650 -23.67 -35.20 5.63
C GLU A 650 -22.85 -33.91 5.64
N LEU A 651 -23.49 -32.74 5.75
CA LEU A 651 -22.83 -31.44 5.69
C LEU A 651 -22.60 -30.87 7.09
N LEU A 652 -21.45 -31.20 7.68
CA LEU A 652 -20.95 -30.62 8.92
C LEU A 652 -19.84 -29.61 8.59
N THR A 653 -20.06 -28.35 8.94
CA THR A 653 -19.12 -27.26 8.67
C THR A 653 -18.63 -26.63 9.98
N LYS A 654 -17.45 -25.99 9.94
CA LYS A 654 -16.91 -25.21 11.07
C LYS A 654 -16.98 -23.74 10.70
N GLN A 655 -17.85 -22.99 11.36
CA GLN A 655 -18.18 -21.61 10.99
C GLN A 655 -18.02 -20.64 12.15
N MET A 656 -17.42 -19.50 11.86
CA MET A 656 -17.11 -18.45 12.82
C MET A 656 -18.34 -17.57 13.04
N LEU A 657 -18.67 -17.31 14.30
CA LEU A 657 -19.71 -16.33 14.62
C LEU A 657 -19.14 -14.90 14.45
N LEU A 658 -19.74 -14.13 13.54
CA LEU A 658 -19.28 -12.77 13.19
C LEU A 658 -20.11 -11.69 13.86
N GLU A 659 -21.44 -11.82 13.78
CA GLU A 659 -22.35 -10.79 14.28
C GLU A 659 -23.57 -11.38 14.97
N ILE A 660 -24.10 -10.61 15.93
CA ILE A 660 -25.42 -10.83 16.52
C ILE A 660 -26.18 -9.51 16.47
N HIS A 661 -27.34 -9.52 15.84
CA HIS A 661 -28.27 -8.41 15.86
C HIS A 661 -29.45 -8.78 16.75
N LEU A 662 -29.79 -7.90 17.69
CA LEU A 662 -30.84 -8.14 18.68
C LEU A 662 -31.63 -6.86 18.93
N ASP A 663 -32.94 -6.98 18.86
CA ASP A 663 -33.88 -6.03 19.46
C ASP A 663 -34.27 -6.53 20.86
N PHE A 664 -33.97 -5.74 21.90
CA PHE A 664 -34.28 -6.12 23.28
C PHE A 664 -35.78 -6.02 23.59
N GLU A 665 -36.55 -5.31 22.75
CA GLU A 665 -37.99 -5.11 22.92
C GLU A 665 -38.82 -6.00 22.00
N ASP A 666 -38.21 -6.53 20.92
CA ASP A 666 -38.84 -7.45 19.98
C ASP A 666 -38.03 -8.76 19.82
N PRO A 667 -38.29 -9.80 20.63
CA PRO A 667 -37.55 -11.06 20.58
C PRO A 667 -37.61 -11.80 19.24
N ALA A 668 -38.54 -11.44 18.35
CA ALA A 668 -38.62 -12.03 17.00
C ALA A 668 -37.55 -11.47 16.07
N LYS A 669 -36.98 -10.28 16.38
CA LYS A 669 -35.89 -9.64 15.61
C LYS A 669 -34.55 -10.02 16.20
N PHE A 670 -34.10 -11.21 15.84
CA PHE A 670 -32.82 -11.76 16.23
C PHE A 670 -32.14 -12.42 15.04
N GLU A 671 -30.87 -12.14 14.86
CA GLU A 671 -30.06 -12.68 13.78
C GLU A 671 -28.67 -13.04 14.30
N MET A 672 -28.18 -14.22 13.90
CA MET A 672 -26.79 -14.63 14.08
C MET A 672 -26.15 -14.73 12.70
N ILE A 673 -25.12 -13.95 12.46
CA ILE A 673 -24.40 -13.94 11.19
C ILE A 673 -23.10 -14.71 11.39
N PHE A 674 -22.94 -15.78 10.64
CA PHE A 674 -21.73 -16.60 10.62
C PHE A 674 -20.87 -16.26 9.40
N SER A 675 -19.60 -16.66 9.44
CA SER A 675 -18.83 -16.84 8.21
C SER A 675 -19.60 -17.82 7.33
N ASN A 676 -19.93 -17.39 6.13
CA ASN A 676 -20.88 -18.12 5.30
C ASN A 676 -20.25 -18.81 4.10
N GLU A 677 -19.00 -18.51 3.75
CA GLU A 677 -18.32 -19.04 2.55
C GLU A 677 -17.32 -20.16 2.87
N PHE A 678 -17.62 -21.41 2.53
CA PHE A 678 -16.75 -22.56 2.80
C PHE A 678 -16.32 -23.30 1.53
N LYS A 679 -15.16 -23.97 1.60
CA LYS A 679 -14.59 -24.75 0.48
C LYS A 679 -14.67 -26.25 0.75
N ARG A 680 -14.89 -27.05 -0.29
CA ARG A 680 -14.84 -28.52 -0.19
C ARG A 680 -13.48 -29.04 -0.65
N PRO A 681 -12.85 -29.99 0.06
CA PRO A 681 -13.37 -30.79 1.18
C PRO A 681 -13.13 -30.21 2.59
N SER A 682 -12.49 -29.03 2.72
CA SER A 682 -12.06 -28.51 4.02
C SER A 682 -13.22 -28.14 4.97
N TYR A 683 -14.40 -27.80 4.45
CA TYR A 683 -15.61 -27.36 5.20
C TYR A 683 -15.36 -26.30 6.29
N THR A 684 -14.24 -25.58 6.19
CA THR A 684 -13.75 -24.57 7.14
C THR A 684 -13.47 -23.27 6.41
N ASN A 685 -13.70 -22.15 7.10
CA ASN A 685 -13.34 -20.82 6.61
C ASN A 685 -12.17 -20.29 7.41
N LYS A 686 -11.27 -19.54 6.77
CA LYS A 686 -10.18 -18.84 7.46
C LYS A 686 -10.60 -17.42 7.81
N MET A 687 -9.93 -16.78 8.77
CA MET A 687 -10.23 -15.38 9.11
C MET A 687 -10.00 -14.43 7.94
N LYS A 688 -9.03 -14.75 7.07
CA LYS A 688 -8.69 -13.98 5.87
C LYS A 688 -9.89 -13.74 4.94
N ASP A 689 -10.80 -14.70 4.84
CA ASP A 689 -12.00 -14.62 3.98
C ASP A 689 -12.98 -13.54 4.47
N GLN A 690 -12.85 -13.11 5.74
CA GLN A 690 -13.74 -12.12 6.37
C GLN A 690 -13.22 -10.68 6.35
N LEU A 691 -11.98 -10.46 5.87
CA LEU A 691 -11.35 -9.13 5.85
C LEU A 691 -12.08 -8.14 4.93
N LYS A 692 -12.64 -8.61 3.80
CA LYS A 692 -13.33 -7.76 2.81
C LYS A 692 -14.55 -7.01 3.38
N LYS A 693 -15.27 -7.60 4.35
CA LYS A 693 -16.44 -6.97 4.99
C LYS A 693 -16.04 -5.88 5.99
N ALA A 694 -14.87 -5.97 6.62
CA ALA A 694 -14.39 -4.95 7.55
C ALA A 694 -14.05 -3.64 6.83
N GLU A 695 -13.51 -3.74 5.61
CA GLU A 695 -13.03 -2.62 4.82
C GLU A 695 -14.12 -1.59 4.46
N SER A 696 -15.27 -2.06 3.96
CA SER A 696 -16.38 -1.19 3.53
C SER A 696 -17.00 -0.38 4.68
N THR A 697 -17.08 -1.00 5.86
CA THR A 697 -17.70 -0.39 7.05
C THR A 697 -16.78 0.69 7.64
N SER A 698 -15.47 0.42 7.67
CA SER A 698 -14.46 1.36 8.12
C SER A 698 -14.42 2.64 7.28
N ARG A 699 -14.43 2.52 5.94
CA ARG A 699 -14.53 3.68 5.03
C ARG A 699 -15.78 4.52 5.30
N THR A 700 -16.91 3.87 5.57
CA THR A 700 -18.17 4.55 5.94
C THR A 700 -18.05 5.30 7.27
N LEU A 701 -17.35 4.73 8.26
CA LEU A 701 -17.09 5.36 9.56
C LEU A 701 -16.10 6.54 9.44
N ALA A 702 -15.05 6.43 8.62
CA ALA A 702 -14.11 7.50 8.34
C ALA A 702 -14.81 8.73 7.73
N LEU A 703 -15.70 8.51 6.76
CA LEU A 703 -16.54 9.56 6.18
C LEU A 703 -17.44 10.25 7.24
N LYS A 704 -18.03 9.46 8.15
CA LYS A 704 -18.81 10.02 9.28
C LYS A 704 -17.95 10.84 10.24
N SER A 705 -16.69 10.47 10.46
CA SER A 705 -15.76 11.24 11.30
C SER A 705 -15.39 12.60 10.69
N LEU A 706 -15.25 12.68 9.36
CA LEU A 706 -14.96 13.92 8.62
C LEU A 706 -16.15 14.89 8.66
N SER A 707 -17.38 14.37 8.63
CA SER A 707 -18.61 15.18 8.73
C SER A 707 -18.79 15.90 10.08
N TYR A 708 -17.97 15.58 11.08
CA TYR A 708 -17.97 16.22 12.40
C TYR A 708 -17.23 17.58 12.41
N GLY A 709 -16.51 17.94 11.33
CA GLY A 709 -15.61 19.09 11.28
C GLY A 709 -16.06 20.32 10.47
N ASP A 710 -17.08 20.23 9.62
CA ASP A 710 -17.43 21.33 8.70
C ASP A 710 -18.87 21.83 8.93
N GLN A 711 -19.02 22.67 9.97
CA GLN A 711 -20.23 23.47 10.19
C GLN A 711 -20.09 24.80 9.42
N GLY A 712 -20.30 24.74 8.11
CA GLY A 712 -20.41 25.90 7.22
C GLY A 712 -21.78 25.93 6.52
N GLY A 713 -22.55 27.00 6.72
CA GLY A 713 -23.96 27.17 6.31
C GLY A 713 -24.33 27.02 4.81
N LEU A 714 -23.42 26.60 3.95
CA LEU A 714 -23.69 26.22 2.55
C LEU A 714 -24.18 24.77 2.42
N TYR A 715 -23.70 23.86 3.29
CA TYR A 715 -24.15 22.46 3.31
C TYR A 715 -25.64 22.33 3.64
N ASN A 716 -26.17 23.24 4.47
CA ASN A 716 -27.58 23.21 4.86
C ASN A 716 -28.52 23.52 3.69
N ALA A 717 -28.20 24.44 2.78
CA ALA A 717 -29.11 24.78 1.68
C ALA A 717 -29.23 23.65 0.64
N VAL A 718 -28.10 23.03 0.28
CA VAL A 718 -28.08 21.90 -0.67
C VAL A 718 -28.64 20.63 -0.02
N SER A 719 -28.26 20.36 1.24
CA SER A 719 -28.81 19.22 1.98
C SER A 719 -30.30 19.39 2.27
N GLU A 720 -30.78 20.61 2.51
CA GLU A 720 -32.21 20.91 2.70
C GLU A 720 -32.97 20.86 1.38
N PHE A 721 -32.41 21.29 0.25
CA PHE A 721 -32.99 21.08 -1.08
C PHE A 721 -33.14 19.58 -1.39
N ILE A 722 -32.07 18.80 -1.21
CA ILE A 722 -32.08 17.34 -1.42
C ILE A 722 -33.06 16.67 -0.44
N ARG A 723 -32.98 16.95 0.85
CA ARG A 723 -33.86 16.36 1.88
C ARG A 723 -35.32 16.73 1.69
N THR A 724 -35.63 17.97 1.32
CA THR A 724 -37.00 18.42 1.06
C THR A 724 -37.54 17.81 -0.23
N GLY A 725 -36.74 17.73 -1.29
CA GLY A 725 -37.08 17.04 -2.53
C GLY A 725 -37.36 15.55 -2.30
N LEU A 726 -36.45 14.85 -1.62
CA LEU A 726 -36.58 13.43 -1.29
C LEU A 726 -37.76 13.15 -0.36
N ASN A 727 -37.99 13.96 0.68
CA ASN A 727 -39.14 13.81 1.56
C ASN A 727 -40.47 14.05 0.82
N THR A 728 -40.51 15.03 -0.09
CA THR A 728 -41.69 15.30 -0.91
C THR A 728 -41.98 14.15 -1.87
N ALA A 729 -40.94 13.64 -2.56
CA ALA A 729 -41.05 12.48 -3.44
C ALA A 729 -41.48 11.22 -2.67
N ALA A 730 -40.85 10.92 -1.53
CA ALA A 730 -41.22 9.79 -0.68
C ALA A 730 -42.68 9.89 -0.17
N THR A 731 -43.12 11.09 0.22
CA THR A 731 -44.51 11.33 0.64
C THR A 731 -45.49 11.10 -0.51
N GLN A 732 -45.15 11.55 -1.73
CA GLN A 732 -45.97 11.31 -2.92
C GLN A 732 -46.05 9.82 -3.29
N VAL A 733 -44.92 9.10 -3.24
CA VAL A 733 -44.86 7.65 -3.49
C VAL A 733 -45.69 6.89 -2.45
N LEU A 734 -45.57 7.23 -1.17
CA LEU A 734 -46.32 6.59 -0.08
C LEU A 734 -47.83 6.94 -0.09
N ALA A 735 -48.19 8.12 -0.60
CA ALA A 735 -49.58 8.54 -0.74
C ALA A 735 -50.29 7.98 -1.98
N GLY A 736 -49.53 7.47 -2.96
CA GLY A 736 -50.06 6.93 -4.21
C GLY A 736 -50.88 5.66 -4.00
N LYS A 737 -52.20 5.74 -4.12
CA LYS A 737 -53.11 4.57 -4.13
C LYS A 737 -53.41 4.17 -5.58
N ASN A 738 -53.28 2.88 -5.89
CA ASN A 738 -53.60 2.25 -7.19
C ASN A 738 -52.63 2.59 -8.33
N GLN A 739 -51.37 2.15 -8.21
CA GLN A 739 -50.47 2.07 -9.37
C GLN A 739 -50.92 0.95 -10.31
N ASN A 740 -50.88 1.22 -11.62
CA ASN A 740 -51.19 0.28 -12.68
C ASN A 740 -49.93 0.04 -13.52
N ILE A 741 -49.62 -1.22 -13.76
CA ILE A 741 -48.52 -1.66 -14.63
C ILE A 741 -49.15 -2.22 -15.89
N THR A 742 -48.83 -1.62 -17.04
CA THR A 742 -49.27 -2.12 -18.35
C THR A 742 -48.04 -2.58 -19.12
N VAL A 743 -48.06 -3.82 -19.59
CA VAL A 743 -47.02 -4.39 -20.46
C VAL A 743 -47.65 -4.63 -21.83
N ASP A 744 -47.18 -3.91 -22.83
CA ASP A 744 -47.63 -4.06 -24.22
C ASP A 744 -46.46 -3.89 -25.22
N GLY A 745 -46.77 -3.87 -26.52
CA GLY A 745 -45.76 -3.74 -27.58
C GLY A 745 -44.99 -2.41 -27.58
N ARG A 746 -45.31 -1.47 -26.68
CA ARG A 746 -44.63 -0.19 -26.50
C ARG A 746 -43.75 -0.17 -25.26
N GLY A 747 -43.66 -1.28 -24.51
CA GLY A 747 -42.81 -1.44 -23.33
C GLY A 747 -43.60 -1.64 -22.03
N ILE A 748 -42.95 -1.33 -20.91
CA ILE A 748 -43.55 -1.41 -19.57
C ILE A 748 -43.90 0.01 -19.13
N LYS A 749 -45.20 0.28 -18.98
CA LYS A 749 -45.72 1.56 -18.50
C LYS A 749 -46.18 1.43 -17.04
N ILE A 750 -45.66 2.29 -16.17
CA ILE A 750 -46.09 2.40 -14.77
C ILE A 750 -46.76 3.76 -14.59
N ALA A 751 -48.05 3.76 -14.22
CA ALA A 751 -48.82 4.97 -14.02
C ALA A 751 -49.86 4.77 -12.92
N THR A 752 -50.24 5.84 -12.23
CA THR A 752 -51.46 5.80 -11.39
C THR A 752 -52.68 5.61 -12.29
N VAL A 753 -53.70 4.86 -11.84
CA VAL A 753 -54.94 4.68 -12.63
C VAL A 753 -55.58 6.04 -12.93
N GLY A 754 -55.60 6.45 -14.21
CA GLY A 754 -56.08 7.77 -14.65
C GLY A 754 -55.08 8.93 -14.48
N GLY A 755 -53.85 8.64 -14.02
CA GLY A 755 -52.75 9.58 -13.92
C GLY A 755 -52.23 10.00 -15.29
N LYS A 756 -51.80 11.26 -15.40
CA LYS A 756 -51.28 11.83 -16.65
C LYS A 756 -49.77 11.66 -16.81
N GLU A 757 -49.03 11.61 -15.70
CA GLU A 757 -47.60 11.32 -15.68
C GLU A 757 -47.35 9.82 -15.54
N TYR A 758 -46.30 9.31 -16.19
CA TYR A 758 -45.99 7.88 -16.17
C TYR A 758 -44.51 7.60 -16.41
N ILE A 759 -44.04 6.48 -15.87
CA ILE A 759 -42.74 5.91 -16.21
C ILE A 759 -42.93 4.97 -17.39
N LEU A 760 -42.08 5.09 -18.40
CA LEU A 760 -42.03 4.18 -19.54
C LEU A 760 -40.65 3.54 -19.62
N MET A 761 -40.61 2.21 -19.64
CA MET A 761 -39.42 1.43 -19.94
C MET A 761 -39.58 0.81 -21.32
N ALA A 762 -38.83 1.31 -22.29
CA ALA A 762 -38.90 0.90 -23.69
C ALA A 762 -37.59 1.22 -24.40
N ASP A 763 -37.24 0.41 -25.40
CA ASP A 763 -36.13 0.69 -26.33
C ASP A 763 -34.77 0.99 -25.65
N GLY A 764 -34.45 0.25 -24.57
CA GLY A 764 -33.21 0.46 -23.82
C GLY A 764 -33.17 1.73 -22.96
N MET A 765 -34.32 2.37 -22.75
CA MET A 765 -34.48 3.57 -21.92
C MET A 765 -35.51 3.39 -20.80
N ILE A 766 -35.33 4.18 -19.74
CA ILE A 766 -36.31 4.45 -18.70
C ILE A 766 -36.57 5.96 -18.72
N ALA A 767 -37.81 6.38 -18.96
CA ALA A 767 -38.18 7.80 -19.03
C ALA A 767 -39.36 8.14 -18.12
N ILE A 768 -39.32 9.33 -17.51
CA ILE A 768 -40.44 9.95 -16.81
C ILE A 768 -41.12 10.91 -17.79
N ILE A 769 -42.36 10.60 -18.15
CA ILE A 769 -43.13 11.32 -19.17
C ILE A 769 -44.26 12.10 -18.50
N ASP A 770 -44.36 13.38 -18.85
CA ASP A 770 -45.36 14.31 -18.34
C ASP A 770 -46.75 14.11 -18.98
N SER A 771 -47.70 14.98 -18.60
CA SER A 771 -49.07 14.93 -19.12
C SER A 771 -49.23 15.26 -20.60
N ASP A 772 -48.24 15.94 -21.19
CA ASP A 772 -48.23 16.40 -22.58
C ASP A 772 -47.45 15.44 -23.49
N GLY A 773 -46.79 14.43 -22.91
CA GLY A 773 -46.02 13.41 -23.61
C GLY A 773 -44.53 13.75 -23.74
N ASN A 774 -44.03 14.77 -23.04
CA ASN A 774 -42.62 15.13 -23.04
C ASN A 774 -41.88 14.32 -21.96
N ALA A 775 -40.67 13.88 -22.29
CA ALA A 775 -39.77 13.26 -21.32
C ALA A 775 -39.05 14.36 -20.51
N ASN A 776 -39.32 14.44 -19.21
CA ASN A 776 -38.66 15.39 -18.31
C ASN A 776 -37.40 14.79 -17.65
N MET A 777 -37.26 13.47 -17.72
CA MET A 777 -36.05 12.74 -17.32
C MET A 777 -35.97 11.43 -18.10
N ALA A 778 -34.77 11.05 -18.54
CA ALA A 778 -34.52 9.75 -19.15
C ALA A 778 -33.17 9.18 -18.72
N MET A 779 -33.06 7.85 -18.64
CA MET A 779 -31.78 7.17 -18.47
C MET A 779 -31.72 5.94 -19.39
N GLY A 780 -30.55 5.67 -19.96
CA GLY A 780 -30.35 4.56 -20.89
C GLY A 780 -29.67 5.01 -22.18
N HIS A 781 -29.95 4.28 -23.26
CA HIS A 781 -29.38 4.55 -24.59
C HIS A 781 -30.19 5.61 -25.33
N PHE A 782 -29.57 6.72 -25.74
CA PHE A 782 -30.23 7.76 -26.53
C PHE A 782 -29.32 8.33 -27.61
N TYR A 783 -29.93 8.69 -28.73
CA TYR A 783 -29.26 9.34 -29.86
C TYR A 783 -29.36 10.86 -29.73
N ASN A 784 -28.25 11.56 -29.89
CA ASN A 784 -28.21 13.02 -29.92
C ASN A 784 -28.16 13.53 -31.36
N ASP A 785 -29.26 14.12 -31.84
CA ASP A 785 -29.36 14.69 -33.19
C ASP A 785 -28.36 15.82 -33.47
N ALA A 786 -27.92 16.54 -32.43
CA ALA A 786 -26.99 17.67 -32.56
C ALA A 786 -25.53 17.23 -32.69
N SER A 787 -25.14 16.11 -32.05
CA SER A 787 -23.77 15.57 -32.16
C SER A 787 -23.65 14.38 -33.11
N GLY A 788 -24.77 13.77 -33.54
CA GLY A 788 -24.79 12.62 -34.43
C GLY A 788 -24.25 11.34 -33.80
N GLN A 789 -24.31 11.23 -32.47
CA GLN A 789 -23.75 10.14 -31.68
C GLN A 789 -24.77 9.53 -30.73
N ASP A 790 -24.60 8.23 -30.49
CA ASP A 790 -25.31 7.48 -29.45
C ASP A 790 -24.60 7.63 -28.09
N TYR A 791 -25.37 7.83 -27.04
CA TYR A 791 -24.89 7.92 -25.66
C TYR A 791 -25.64 6.96 -24.75
N TYR A 792 -24.92 6.45 -23.74
CA TYR A 792 -25.52 5.82 -22.57
C TYR A 792 -25.36 6.79 -21.40
N GLY A 793 -26.47 7.27 -20.83
CA GLY A 793 -26.37 8.27 -19.78
C GLY A 793 -27.70 8.65 -19.14
N VAL A 794 -27.66 9.72 -18.35
CA VAL A 794 -28.81 10.31 -17.67
C VAL A 794 -29.07 11.69 -18.25
N LEU A 795 -30.29 11.91 -18.74
CA LEU A 795 -30.83 13.20 -19.17
C LEU A 795 -31.79 13.70 -18.09
N ALA A 796 -31.47 14.83 -17.46
CA ALA A 796 -32.29 15.46 -16.43
C ALA A 796 -32.02 16.97 -16.36
N ASP A 797 -33.04 17.75 -16.00
CA ASP A 797 -32.90 19.21 -15.78
C ASP A 797 -31.99 19.55 -14.60
N VAL A 798 -32.01 18.71 -13.55
CA VAL A 798 -31.21 18.88 -12.34
C VAL A 798 -30.68 17.54 -11.87
N ILE A 799 -29.35 17.44 -11.72
CA ILE A 799 -28.68 16.33 -11.03
C ILE A 799 -28.24 16.84 -9.66
N GLY A 800 -28.98 16.46 -8.61
CA GLY A 800 -28.70 16.87 -7.23
C GLY A 800 -27.95 15.78 -6.44
N GLY A 801 -26.80 16.12 -5.87
CA GLY A 801 -26.01 15.21 -5.04
C GLY A 801 -24.51 15.33 -5.29
N THR A 802 -23.72 14.50 -4.60
CA THR A 802 -22.28 14.35 -4.88
C THR A 802 -22.10 13.53 -6.15
N LEU A 803 -21.40 14.07 -7.14
CA LEU A 803 -21.04 13.33 -8.35
C LEU A 803 -19.70 12.61 -8.11
N LEU A 804 -19.75 11.27 -8.02
CA LEU A 804 -18.56 10.42 -8.03
C LEU A 804 -18.28 10.01 -9.48
N ILE A 805 -17.08 10.30 -9.96
CA ILE A 805 -16.76 10.26 -11.39
C ILE A 805 -15.65 9.25 -11.59
N GLY A 806 -15.78 8.41 -12.62
CA GLY A 806 -14.80 7.38 -12.97
C GLY A 806 -13.56 7.97 -13.63
N LEU A 807 -13.27 7.58 -14.88
CA LEU A 807 -12.02 7.92 -15.58
C LEU A 807 -11.86 9.42 -15.90
N GLU A 808 -12.95 10.15 -16.20
CA GLU A 808 -12.91 11.58 -16.47
C GLU A 808 -14.24 12.29 -16.16
N LEU A 809 -14.17 13.55 -15.72
CA LEU A 809 -15.27 14.52 -15.71
C LEU A 809 -15.10 15.45 -16.90
N ASN A 810 -16.15 15.68 -17.68
CA ASN A 810 -16.12 16.66 -18.76
C ASN A 810 -17.42 17.46 -18.81
N ILE A 811 -17.36 18.73 -18.44
CA ILE A 811 -18.48 19.68 -18.49
C ILE A 811 -18.28 20.60 -19.70
N ILE A 812 -19.23 20.57 -20.63
CA ILE A 812 -19.16 21.29 -21.90
C ILE A 812 -20.36 22.23 -22.02
N CYS A 813 -20.09 23.51 -22.32
CA CYS A 813 -21.12 24.50 -22.61
C CYS A 813 -20.80 25.21 -23.94
N PRO A 814 -21.63 25.03 -24.99
CA PRO A 814 -21.51 25.80 -26.23
C PRO A 814 -21.87 27.28 -26.01
N ASP A 815 -21.02 28.20 -26.46
CA ASP A 815 -21.30 29.64 -26.47
C ASP A 815 -22.17 30.03 -27.70
N GLN A 816 -22.92 31.12 -27.57
CA GLN A 816 -23.76 31.69 -28.64
C GLN A 816 -22.97 32.12 -29.88
N ASN A 817 -21.64 32.30 -29.77
CA ASN A 817 -20.75 32.67 -30.87
C ASN A 817 -20.00 31.47 -31.49
N GLY A 818 -20.37 30.23 -31.15
CA GLY A 818 -19.79 29.01 -31.73
C GLY A 818 -18.51 28.50 -31.06
N GLY A 819 -18.07 29.10 -29.95
CA GLY A 819 -17.03 28.57 -29.09
C GLY A 819 -17.56 27.51 -28.12
N VAL A 820 -16.67 26.75 -27.49
CA VAL A 820 -17.03 25.74 -26.48
C VAL A 820 -16.23 26.01 -25.20
N ALA A 821 -16.93 26.28 -24.11
CA ALA A 821 -16.35 26.33 -22.77
C ALA A 821 -16.30 24.92 -22.18
N GLN A 822 -15.15 24.54 -21.61
CA GLN A 822 -14.92 23.21 -21.08
C GLN A 822 -14.28 23.25 -19.70
N PHE A 823 -14.76 22.38 -18.81
CA PHE A 823 -14.06 21.96 -17.61
C PHE A 823 -13.90 20.44 -17.63
N LYS A 824 -12.66 19.98 -17.77
CA LYS A 824 -12.29 18.57 -17.78
C LYS A 824 -11.43 18.24 -16.57
N VAL A 825 -11.68 17.11 -15.92
CA VAL A 825 -10.82 16.55 -14.86
C VAL A 825 -10.55 15.09 -15.20
N ASP A 826 -9.29 14.73 -15.40
CA ASP A 826 -8.85 13.36 -15.69
C ASP A 826 -7.48 13.07 -15.04
N SER A 827 -6.83 11.96 -15.38
CA SER A 827 -5.50 11.61 -14.87
C SER A 827 -4.39 12.61 -15.22
N SER A 828 -4.60 13.47 -16.22
CA SER A 828 -3.68 14.57 -16.59
C SER A 828 -3.91 15.86 -15.80
N GLY A 829 -4.94 15.88 -14.94
CA GLY A 829 -5.28 17.00 -14.06
C GLY A 829 -6.56 17.74 -14.48
N CYS A 830 -6.66 19.01 -14.10
CA CYS A 830 -7.79 19.88 -14.43
C CYS A 830 -7.49 20.71 -15.68
N PHE A 831 -8.27 20.54 -16.73
CA PHE A 831 -8.18 21.28 -17.98
C PHE A 831 -9.40 22.21 -18.18
N LEU A 832 -9.13 23.48 -18.44
CA LEU A 832 -10.12 24.55 -18.58
C LEU A 832 -9.95 25.20 -19.96
N ASN A 833 -10.90 24.98 -20.88
CA ASN A 833 -10.87 25.58 -22.24
C ASN A 833 -11.90 26.70 -22.36
N ASN A 834 -11.51 27.86 -22.89
CA ASN A 834 -12.34 29.07 -22.94
C ASN A 834 -13.03 29.42 -21.61
N SER A 835 -12.39 29.04 -20.50
CA SER A 835 -12.92 29.15 -19.14
C SER A 835 -12.16 30.20 -18.36
N ARG A 836 -12.80 30.75 -17.31
CA ARG A 836 -12.28 31.87 -16.51
C ARG A 836 -12.57 31.60 -15.04
N PHE A 837 -11.68 32.02 -14.15
CA PHE A 837 -11.81 31.81 -12.71
C PHE A 837 -11.71 33.15 -11.96
N TYR A 838 -12.79 33.56 -11.29
CA TYR A 838 -12.84 34.82 -10.55
C TYR A 838 -13.22 34.60 -9.09
N LEU A 839 -12.49 35.25 -8.20
CA LEU A 839 -12.80 35.34 -6.78
C LEU A 839 -13.22 36.78 -6.47
N GLN A 840 -14.40 36.93 -5.87
CA GLN A 840 -14.92 38.23 -5.45
C GLN A 840 -15.43 38.18 -4.01
N ASN A 841 -15.21 39.28 -3.28
CA ASN A 841 -15.79 39.51 -1.98
C ASN A 841 -16.40 40.91 -1.97
N ASP A 842 -17.67 41.05 -1.57
CA ASP A 842 -18.42 42.31 -1.64
C ASP A 842 -17.77 43.47 -0.87
N GLY A 843 -16.99 43.16 0.17
CA GLY A 843 -16.22 44.14 0.96
C GLY A 843 -14.70 44.00 0.84
N GLY A 844 -14.21 43.10 -0.01
CA GLY A 844 -12.81 42.71 -0.09
C GLY A 844 -12.17 42.90 -1.46
N GLY A 845 -10.97 42.33 -1.63
CA GLY A 845 -10.28 42.33 -2.92
C GLY A 845 -10.94 41.41 -3.93
N LYS A 846 -10.60 41.62 -5.20
CA LYS A 846 -11.03 40.80 -6.33
C LYS A 846 -9.80 40.15 -6.97
N ILE A 847 -9.94 38.92 -7.47
CA ILE A 847 -8.88 38.16 -8.15
C ILE A 847 -9.47 37.51 -9.40
N GLY A 848 -8.73 37.52 -10.51
CA GLY A 848 -9.11 36.89 -11.76
C GLY A 848 -7.96 36.11 -12.40
N LEU A 849 -8.30 34.94 -12.94
CA LEU A 849 -7.50 34.17 -13.90
C LEU A 849 -8.33 34.07 -15.19
N ASP A 850 -7.89 34.77 -16.23
CA ASP A 850 -8.61 34.87 -17.49
C ASP A 850 -7.64 34.69 -18.65
N ALA A 851 -7.92 33.80 -19.60
CA ALA A 851 -7.08 33.59 -20.76
C ALA A 851 -6.90 34.84 -21.64
N ASN A 852 -7.79 35.83 -21.53
CA ASN A 852 -7.69 37.09 -22.28
C ASN A 852 -6.88 38.18 -21.56
N TYR A 853 -6.77 38.09 -20.23
CA TYR A 853 -6.20 39.18 -19.42
C TYR A 853 -5.05 38.73 -18.51
N GLY A 854 -4.85 37.42 -18.32
CA GLY A 854 -3.84 36.84 -17.46
C GLY A 854 -4.31 36.71 -16.00
N ILE A 855 -3.38 36.88 -15.06
CA ILE A 855 -3.65 36.73 -13.61
C ILE A 855 -3.58 38.10 -12.96
N PHE A 856 -4.66 38.53 -12.30
CA PHE A 856 -4.74 39.85 -11.67
C PHE A 856 -5.43 39.80 -10.32
N GLY A 857 -5.00 40.67 -9.41
CA GLY A 857 -5.54 40.82 -8.07
C GLY A 857 -5.50 42.28 -7.62
N GLY A 858 -6.53 42.73 -6.91
CA GLY A 858 -6.70 44.15 -6.63
C GLY A 858 -7.88 44.47 -5.73
N THR A 859 -8.34 45.72 -5.80
CA THR A 859 -9.38 46.26 -4.92
C THR A 859 -10.78 45.72 -5.28
N SER A 860 -11.80 46.06 -4.49
CA SER A 860 -13.20 45.72 -4.78
C SER A 860 -13.72 46.29 -6.12
N SER A 861 -13.04 47.29 -6.69
CA SER A 861 -13.38 47.90 -7.98
C SER A 861 -12.62 47.29 -9.17
N LEU A 862 -11.83 46.24 -8.97
CA LEU A 862 -10.91 45.70 -9.97
C LEU A 862 -11.58 45.28 -11.29
N PHE A 863 -12.77 44.70 -11.22
CA PHE A 863 -13.56 44.30 -12.38
C PHE A 863 -15.05 44.39 -12.10
N THR A 864 -15.84 44.48 -13.17
CA THR A 864 -17.30 44.40 -13.13
C THR A 864 -17.80 43.19 -13.91
N VAL A 865 -18.94 42.64 -13.50
CA VAL A 865 -19.63 41.56 -14.21
C VAL A 865 -20.77 42.21 -15.00
N THR A 866 -20.79 42.01 -16.32
CA THR A 866 -21.86 42.46 -17.21
C THR A 866 -23.14 41.63 -17.00
N ASP A 867 -24.27 42.11 -17.50
CA ASP A 867 -25.56 41.41 -17.45
C ASP A 867 -25.52 40.04 -18.18
N THR A 868 -24.57 39.88 -19.11
CA THR A 868 -24.29 38.63 -19.83
C THR A 868 -23.29 37.71 -19.11
N GLY A 869 -22.85 38.05 -17.90
CA GLY A 869 -21.90 37.26 -17.11
C GLY A 869 -20.43 37.43 -17.49
N TYR A 870 -20.12 38.22 -18.53
CA TYR A 870 -18.75 38.55 -18.90
C TYR A 870 -18.13 39.52 -17.89
N VAL A 871 -16.88 39.24 -17.50
CA VAL A 871 -16.12 40.08 -16.59
C VAL A 871 -15.19 40.99 -17.37
N HIS A 872 -15.21 42.29 -17.04
CA HIS A 872 -14.34 43.30 -17.64
C HIS A 872 -13.44 43.93 -16.57
N PRO A 873 -12.10 43.76 -16.66
CA PRO A 873 -11.16 44.42 -15.77
C PRO A 873 -11.20 45.94 -15.95
N SER A 874 -11.18 46.68 -14.85
CA SER A 874 -11.21 48.15 -14.85
C SER A 874 -9.96 48.81 -15.45
N PHE A 875 -8.85 48.07 -15.53
CA PHE A 875 -7.59 48.54 -16.10
C PHE A 875 -7.45 48.25 -17.60
N ILE A 876 -8.49 47.72 -18.26
CA ILE A 876 -8.53 47.53 -19.71
C ILE A 876 -9.62 48.42 -20.27
N ASP A 877 -9.28 49.29 -21.22
CA ASP A 877 -10.27 50.11 -21.90
C ASP A 877 -11.22 49.23 -22.72
N ALA A 878 -12.53 49.43 -22.55
CA ALA A 878 -13.55 48.58 -23.18
C ALA A 878 -13.65 48.77 -24.70
N ASP A 879 -13.21 49.92 -25.23
CA ASP A 879 -13.31 50.28 -26.63
C ASP A 879 -11.99 50.03 -27.38
N THR A 880 -10.84 50.28 -26.75
CA THR A 880 -9.52 50.14 -27.40
C THR A 880 -8.77 48.88 -27.01
N GLY A 881 -9.06 48.28 -25.86
CA GLY A 881 -8.31 47.15 -25.30
C GLY A 881 -6.96 47.53 -24.69
N ASP A 882 -6.64 48.83 -24.63
CA ASP A 882 -5.39 49.33 -24.06
C ASP A 882 -5.41 49.29 -22.52
N VAL A 883 -4.22 49.19 -21.92
CA VAL A 883 -4.06 49.23 -20.47
C VAL A 883 -4.23 50.66 -19.95
N VAL A 884 -5.19 50.84 -19.05
CA VAL A 884 -5.44 52.10 -18.34
C VAL A 884 -4.60 52.11 -17.06
N LEU A 885 -3.62 53.01 -17.03
CA LEU A 885 -2.76 53.24 -15.87
C LEU A 885 -3.33 54.37 -15.00
N ASP A 886 -3.18 54.23 -13.68
CA ASP A 886 -3.45 55.29 -12.71
C ASP A 886 -2.25 56.25 -12.57
N ASP A 887 -2.39 57.24 -11.67
CA ASP A 887 -1.40 58.31 -11.47
C ASP A 887 0.00 57.79 -11.05
N ASP A 888 0.08 56.58 -10.50
CA ASP A 888 1.35 55.94 -10.13
C ASP A 888 1.97 55.14 -11.30
N GLY A 889 1.32 55.11 -12.46
CA GLY A 889 1.72 54.30 -13.61
C GLY A 889 1.38 52.81 -13.46
N MET A 890 0.43 52.46 -12.58
CA MET A 890 -0.03 51.09 -12.34
C MET A 890 -1.39 50.83 -12.99
N PRO A 891 -1.70 49.59 -13.42
CA PRO A 891 -3.02 49.26 -13.93
C PRO A 891 -4.10 49.60 -12.90
N GLN A 892 -5.11 50.34 -13.33
CA GLN A 892 -6.12 50.90 -12.44
C GLN A 892 -6.75 49.82 -11.53
N ASN A 893 -6.84 50.11 -10.23
CA ASN A 893 -7.38 49.22 -9.18
C ASN A 893 -6.64 47.88 -8.98
N ALA A 894 -5.60 47.58 -9.77
CA ALA A 894 -4.78 46.38 -9.59
C ALA A 894 -3.70 46.63 -8.52
N ASN A 895 -3.46 45.59 -7.72
CA ASN A 895 -2.29 45.49 -6.86
C ASN A 895 -1.25 44.52 -7.45
N PHE A 896 -1.70 43.62 -8.31
CA PHE A 896 -0.89 42.63 -8.99
C PHE A 896 -1.52 42.33 -10.34
N TRP A 897 -0.71 42.29 -11.39
CA TRP A 897 -1.15 41.84 -12.70
C TRP A 897 0.01 41.19 -13.46
N LEU A 898 -0.20 39.96 -13.94
CA LEU A 898 0.62 39.30 -14.94
C LEU A 898 -0.21 39.23 -16.23
N GLY A 899 0.14 40.07 -17.19
CA GLY A 899 -0.52 40.14 -18.49
C GLY A 899 -0.06 39.02 -19.44
N ILE A 900 -0.94 38.61 -20.34
CA ILE A 900 -0.65 37.59 -21.36
C ILE A 900 0.42 38.02 -22.38
N ASN A 901 0.68 39.33 -22.49
CA ASN A 901 1.67 39.89 -23.41
C ASN A 901 3.07 40.05 -22.76
N GLY A 902 3.26 39.50 -21.55
CA GLY A 902 4.55 39.50 -20.86
C GLY A 902 4.78 40.68 -19.91
N GLU A 903 3.75 41.48 -19.63
CA GLU A 903 3.83 42.56 -18.64
C GLU A 903 3.59 42.04 -17.22
N ALA A 904 4.32 42.57 -16.24
CA ALA A 904 4.15 42.23 -14.84
C ALA A 904 4.16 43.49 -13.98
N TYR A 905 3.07 43.75 -13.28
CA TYR A 905 2.88 44.89 -12.39
C TYR A 905 2.70 44.42 -10.95
N PHE A 906 3.47 45.01 -10.03
CA PHE A 906 3.40 44.73 -8.59
C PHE A 906 3.29 46.02 -7.80
N ARG A 907 2.24 46.16 -7.00
CA ARG A 907 2.00 47.26 -6.06
C ARG A 907 2.37 46.81 -4.65
N GLY A 908 3.51 47.27 -4.14
CA GLY A 908 3.97 46.98 -2.77
C GLY A 908 5.40 46.43 -2.71
N THR A 909 5.69 45.64 -1.68
CA THR A 909 7.02 45.07 -1.42
C THR A 909 7.14 43.66 -1.99
N VAL A 910 8.18 43.39 -2.77
CA VAL A 910 8.57 42.05 -3.24
C VAL A 910 9.73 41.55 -2.38
N ILE A 911 9.57 40.43 -1.69
CA ILE A 911 10.58 39.83 -0.79
C ILE A 911 11.04 38.50 -1.40
N ALA A 912 12.37 38.29 -1.53
CA ALA A 912 12.96 37.04 -1.99
C ALA A 912 14.08 36.60 -1.02
N GLU A 913 14.00 35.39 -0.49
CA GLU A 913 14.87 34.88 0.57
C GLU A 913 16.32 34.60 0.11
N ALA A 914 16.52 34.24 -1.16
CA ALA A 914 17.84 33.99 -1.77
C ALA A 914 18.03 34.68 -3.15
N GLY A 915 17.17 35.65 -3.50
CA GLY A 915 16.83 36.02 -4.89
C GLY A 915 17.98 36.47 -5.81
N LYS A 916 18.22 35.70 -6.88
CA LYS A 916 18.90 36.16 -8.11
C LYS A 916 17.84 36.54 -9.15
N PHE A 917 17.81 37.81 -9.58
CA PHE A 917 17.08 38.23 -10.78
C PHE A 917 18.07 38.24 -11.95
N GLN A 918 17.85 37.39 -12.95
CA GLN A 918 18.73 37.31 -14.13
C GLN A 918 18.01 37.90 -15.34
N GLY A 919 18.48 39.04 -15.83
CA GLY A 919 17.87 39.79 -16.93
C GLY A 919 18.39 41.24 -16.97
N VAL A 920 18.02 41.99 -18.00
CA VAL A 920 18.33 43.42 -18.09
C VAL A 920 17.26 44.19 -17.32
N VAL A 921 17.57 44.61 -16.10
CA VAL A 921 16.71 45.50 -15.31
C VAL A 921 17.04 46.95 -15.67
N GLN A 922 16.20 47.61 -16.46
CA GLN A 922 16.28 49.06 -16.67
C GLN A 922 15.44 49.75 -15.60
N THR A 923 16.07 50.59 -14.78
CA THR A 923 15.43 51.25 -13.64
C THR A 923 15.87 52.71 -13.63
N ASN A 924 14.92 53.61 -13.39
CA ASN A 924 15.19 55.03 -13.36
C ASN A 924 15.55 55.53 -11.96
N HIS A 925 15.24 54.80 -10.88
CA HIS A 925 15.42 55.27 -9.50
C HIS A 925 15.65 54.09 -8.52
N PHE A 926 16.90 53.76 -8.21
CA PHE A 926 17.23 53.12 -6.92
C PHE A 926 17.48 54.22 -5.89
N LEU A 927 16.55 54.43 -4.95
CA LEU A 927 16.87 55.17 -3.73
C LEU A 927 17.66 54.24 -2.81
N ARG A 928 18.98 54.44 -2.73
CA ARG A 928 19.79 53.85 -1.65
C ARG A 928 19.38 54.53 -0.33
N SER A 929 18.76 53.78 0.56
CA SER A 929 18.72 54.08 2.01
C SER A 929 19.87 53.38 2.71
#